data_AF-U2SXX7-F1
#
_entry.id   AF-U2SXX7-F1
#
_cell.length_a   1.000
_cell.length_b   1.000
_cell.length_c   1.000
_cell.angle_alpha   90.00
_cell.angle_beta   90.00
_cell.angle_gamma   90.00
#
_symmetry.space_group_name_H-M   'P 1'
#
loop_
_entity.id
_entity.type
_entity.pdbx_description
1 polymer ?
#
loop_
_entity_poly.entity_id
_entity_poly.type
_entity_poly.pdbx_seq_one_letter_code
_entity_poly.pdbx_strand_id
1 'polypeptide(L)'
;MRKYQVAIILLRDRLHFIYQLQSLFSAYMEFSSYSLEAGIKPYINCDLALVPSQEVGERIRKYLLPHTPVIIVRRTVSREAWERIVMIPSRAEVLVVNTYWQMAIQTISVLYELGLRNVKLIPFDNTKSDSYAHIRYAITVNERDYVPKHIANIIEIGPRLVDVSSLFDILTTLNLVSTETLAILRGHERDMMPLNPGFVEMLNQFHETHASVSGTLDMLDDAALIFDANYHVHIYNKKMAEIFPPSEHQLINLPLVNLFPERLLPMLMDRSPIRDELIHIKGKDYLLSKSLVFHDENLQEGMLLLRARESIESQSDRMAYALRHAGSHTKYSFRDIQGGNANLHRILRLAERAAKSSSDILIEGESGTGKELFVQSIHNASPRADAPFIAFNCAALSGSLMESELFGYEEGSFTGASRKGKHGLFEAASGGTIFLDEISEIPMDMQAKLLRVLQEREIIRVGSVHPIPIDIRIIAATNMDLYELVRQKKFRLDLYFRLNVFNIKIPALRERADDIPELVAFFLKQHGIHTDFPQETMHIFQCYDWPGNIRELKNCMEYMVNIGEGFLPQNLPEHIRLRTDAQIKEPRPATASADFRNELDPMAFPACDATDMLLLKLLYEASNNHQHIGRKRLAEAVSERQGYLSEQSARHRLERLSRLGYVTLARGRGGTTLTVQGLACLREDMH
;
A
#
# COMPACT_ATOMS: atom_id res chain seq x y z
N MET A 1 39.04 -7.92 13.64
CA MET A 1 39.29 -8.12 12.19
C MET A 1 40.70 -7.63 11.86
N ARG A 2 41.40 -8.34 10.96
CA ARG A 2 42.67 -7.87 10.41
C ARG A 2 42.37 -6.70 9.45
N LYS A 3 43.10 -5.59 9.55
CA LYS A 3 42.97 -4.47 8.60
C LYS A 3 43.63 -4.80 7.27
N TYR A 4 43.02 -4.37 6.18
CA TYR A 4 43.59 -4.49 4.84
C TYR A 4 44.79 -3.54 4.70
N GLN A 5 45.86 -4.01 4.07
CA GLN A 5 47.06 -3.24 3.79
C GLN A 5 46.91 -2.54 2.44
N VAL A 6 46.85 -1.21 2.44
CA VAL A 6 46.64 -0.40 1.24
C VAL A 6 47.90 0.42 0.96
N ALA A 7 48.53 0.19 -0.20
CA ALA A 7 49.68 0.95 -0.65
C ALA A 7 49.23 2.17 -1.47
N ILE A 8 49.66 3.35 -1.09
CA ILE A 8 49.45 4.60 -1.80
C ILE A 8 50.74 4.95 -2.54
N ILE A 9 50.69 4.99 -3.86
CA ILE A 9 51.83 5.40 -4.68
C ILE A 9 51.67 6.84 -5.07
N LEU A 10 52.68 7.65 -4.79
CA LEU A 10 52.72 9.07 -5.12
C LEU A 10 53.91 9.36 -6.02
N LEU A 11 53.80 10.42 -6.83
CA LEU A 11 54.94 10.96 -7.57
C LEU A 11 55.95 11.63 -6.62
N ARG A 12 55.46 12.32 -5.58
CA ARG A 12 56.22 12.98 -4.50
C ARG A 12 55.56 12.73 -3.14
N ASP A 13 56.31 12.90 -2.05
CA ASP A 13 55.77 12.87 -0.69
C ASP A 13 54.77 14.01 -0.47
N ARG A 14 53.48 13.73 -0.70
CA ARG A 14 52.35 14.61 -0.39
C ARG A 14 51.43 13.92 0.60
N LEU A 15 51.65 14.19 1.90
CA LEU A 15 50.98 13.49 3.01
C LEU A 15 49.46 13.76 3.09
N HIS A 16 48.97 14.90 2.57
CA HIS A 16 47.55 15.28 2.65
C HIS A 16 46.59 14.23 2.07
N PHE A 17 47.00 13.51 1.04
CA PHE A 17 46.19 12.45 0.42
C PHE A 17 46.03 11.23 1.34
N ILE A 18 47.07 10.90 2.10
CA ILE A 18 47.08 9.76 3.03
C ILE A 18 46.16 10.07 4.22
N TYR A 19 46.28 11.28 4.79
CA TYR A 19 45.45 11.68 5.93
C TYR A 19 43.97 11.66 5.59
N GLN A 20 43.60 12.04 4.36
CA GLN A 20 42.21 11.95 3.90
C GLN A 20 41.69 10.51 3.93
N LEU A 21 42.39 9.56 3.30
CA LEU A 21 41.94 8.16 3.29
C LEU A 21 41.99 7.51 4.68
N GLN A 22 42.97 7.87 5.51
CA GLN A 22 43.04 7.44 6.91
C GLN A 22 41.85 7.95 7.73
N SER A 23 41.46 9.22 7.55
CA SER A 23 40.31 9.79 8.26
C SER A 23 39.01 9.07 7.94
N LEU A 24 38.85 8.58 6.71
CA LEU A 24 37.65 7.89 6.25
C LEU A 24 37.65 6.40 6.66
N PHE A 25 38.77 5.68 6.48
CA PHE A 25 38.78 4.21 6.54
C PHE A 25 39.80 3.59 7.51
N SER A 26 40.37 4.34 8.44
CA SER A 26 41.33 3.83 9.44
C SER A 26 40.82 2.65 10.28
N ALA A 27 39.51 2.48 10.45
CA ALA A 27 38.93 1.33 11.14
C ALA A 27 39.10 0.02 10.33
N TYR A 28 39.17 0.11 9.00
CA TYR A 28 39.14 -1.02 8.06
C TYR A 28 40.48 -1.27 7.37
N MET A 29 41.28 -0.22 7.18
CA MET A 29 42.48 -0.23 6.34
C MET A 29 43.67 0.41 7.06
N GLU A 30 44.87 -0.09 6.76
CA GLU A 30 46.14 0.54 7.09
C GLU A 30 46.80 1.03 5.80
N PHE A 31 47.20 2.30 5.80
CA PHE A 31 47.72 2.96 4.62
C PHE A 31 49.24 3.15 4.72
N SER A 32 49.96 2.67 3.71
CA SER A 32 51.41 2.88 3.56
C SER A 32 51.68 3.68 2.30
N SER A 33 52.56 4.69 2.35
CA SER A 33 52.87 5.52 1.19
C SER A 33 54.25 5.25 0.60
N TYR A 34 54.36 5.33 -0.72
CA TYR A 34 55.59 5.16 -1.46
C TYR A 34 55.74 6.29 -2.49
N SER A 35 56.91 6.92 -2.52
CA SER A 35 57.25 7.97 -3.47
C SER A 35 58.11 7.40 -4.60
N LEU A 36 57.71 7.67 -5.85
CA LEU A 36 58.50 7.26 -7.02
C LEU A 36 59.84 8.02 -7.11
N GLU A 37 59.89 9.28 -6.67
CA GLU A 37 61.13 10.08 -6.65
C GLU A 37 62.12 9.60 -5.58
N ALA A 38 61.63 9.14 -4.43
CA ALA A 38 62.47 8.63 -3.34
C ALA A 38 62.99 7.19 -3.59
N GLY A 39 62.46 6.53 -4.62
CA GLY A 39 62.71 5.11 -4.90
C GLY A 39 61.81 4.20 -4.07
N ILE A 40 61.35 3.11 -4.69
CA ILE A 40 60.50 2.11 -4.05
C ILE A 40 61.38 0.88 -3.73
N LYS A 41 61.21 0.32 -2.53
CA LYS A 41 61.79 -0.98 -2.14
C LYS A 41 61.42 -2.05 -3.20
N PRO A 42 62.22 -3.12 -3.38
CA PRO A 42 62.00 -4.11 -4.44
C PRO A 42 60.64 -4.83 -4.39
N TYR A 43 59.91 -4.71 -3.28
CA TYR A 43 58.62 -5.35 -3.09
C TYR A 43 57.70 -4.50 -2.20
N ILE A 44 56.43 -4.38 -2.60
CA ILE A 44 55.35 -3.75 -1.83
C ILE A 44 54.37 -4.86 -1.44
N ASN A 45 54.23 -5.10 -0.13
CA ASN A 45 53.26 -6.05 0.41
C ASN A 45 51.95 -5.34 0.73
N CYS A 46 50.96 -5.45 -0.15
CA CYS A 46 49.65 -4.84 0.06
C CYS A 46 48.53 -5.67 -0.57
N ASP A 47 47.34 -5.55 -0.01
CA ASP A 47 46.10 -6.12 -0.53
C ASP A 47 45.54 -5.27 -1.70
N LEU A 48 45.88 -3.98 -1.75
CA LEU A 48 45.45 -3.05 -2.80
C LEU A 48 46.49 -1.93 -3.00
N ALA A 49 46.75 -1.57 -4.26
CA ALA A 49 47.59 -0.42 -4.61
C ALA A 49 46.76 0.73 -5.23
N LEU A 50 46.94 1.93 -4.71
CA LEU A 50 46.30 3.16 -5.17
C LEU A 50 47.31 4.02 -5.93
N VAL A 51 46.97 4.41 -7.16
CA VAL A 51 47.86 5.15 -8.07
C VAL A 51 47.20 6.42 -8.61
N PRO A 52 47.96 7.49 -8.91
CA PRO A 52 47.41 8.75 -9.39
C PRO A 52 47.13 8.74 -10.90
N SER A 53 47.71 7.80 -11.65
CA SER A 53 47.55 7.68 -13.09
C SER A 53 47.83 6.25 -13.56
N GLN A 54 47.31 5.91 -14.74
CA GLN A 54 47.58 4.64 -15.43
C GLN A 54 49.09 4.41 -15.64
N GLU A 55 49.81 5.44 -16.07
CA GLU A 55 51.27 5.38 -16.28
C GLU A 55 52.01 4.95 -15.01
N VAL A 56 51.62 5.51 -13.85
CA VAL A 56 52.21 5.13 -12.57
C VAL A 56 51.86 3.68 -12.23
N GLY A 57 50.61 3.25 -12.47
CA GLY A 57 50.17 1.86 -12.30
C GLY A 57 51.02 0.85 -13.06
N GLU A 58 51.33 1.13 -14.33
CA GLU A 58 52.19 0.27 -15.14
C GLU A 58 53.62 0.23 -14.62
N ARG A 59 54.17 1.38 -14.24
CA ARG A 59 55.54 1.49 -13.70
C ARG A 59 55.73 0.72 -12.40
N ILE A 60 54.71 0.69 -11.53
CA ILE A 60 54.82 0.00 -10.24
C ILE A 60 54.53 -1.49 -10.31
N ARG A 61 53.98 -2.01 -11.40
CA ARG A 61 53.48 -3.40 -11.47
C ARG A 61 54.56 -4.42 -11.12
N LYS A 62 55.82 -4.13 -11.47
CA LYS A 62 56.99 -4.96 -11.14
C LYS A 62 57.33 -5.06 -9.65
N TYR A 63 56.77 -4.19 -8.79
CA TYR A 63 56.98 -4.21 -7.34
C TYR A 63 55.81 -4.86 -6.58
N LEU A 64 54.73 -5.24 -7.27
CA LEU A 64 53.50 -5.81 -6.70
C LEU A 64 53.42 -7.32 -7.00
N LEU A 65 52.61 -8.05 -6.23
CA LEU A 65 52.27 -9.42 -6.59
C LEU A 65 51.40 -9.43 -7.88
N PRO A 66 51.47 -10.50 -8.70
CA PRO A 66 50.75 -10.57 -9.97
C PRO A 66 49.24 -10.32 -9.87
N HIS A 67 48.61 -10.68 -8.75
CA HIS A 67 47.17 -10.56 -8.51
C HIS A 67 46.77 -9.32 -7.70
N THR A 68 47.72 -8.51 -7.23
CA THR A 68 47.38 -7.32 -6.44
C THR A 68 46.57 -6.35 -7.31
N PRO A 69 45.34 -5.99 -6.89
CA PRO A 69 44.53 -5.01 -7.61
C PRO A 69 45.19 -3.63 -7.56
N VAL A 70 45.00 -2.86 -8.63
CA VAL A 70 45.52 -1.50 -8.76
C VAL A 70 44.35 -0.59 -9.15
N ILE A 71 44.09 0.44 -8.35
CA ILE A 71 43.02 1.41 -8.59
C ILE A 71 43.63 2.78 -8.91
N ILE A 72 43.18 3.39 -10.01
CA ILE A 72 43.50 4.78 -10.32
C ILE A 72 42.58 5.67 -9.50
N VAL A 73 43.18 6.46 -8.61
CA VAL A 73 42.41 7.34 -7.73
C VAL A 73 42.12 8.66 -8.43
N ARG A 74 40.85 8.89 -8.71
CA ARG A 74 40.36 10.17 -9.25
C ARG A 74 40.17 11.17 -8.12
N ARG A 75 40.40 12.44 -8.44
CA ARG A 75 40.32 13.53 -7.47
C ARG A 75 39.50 14.68 -8.03
N THR A 76 38.75 15.32 -7.15
CA THR A 76 37.85 16.42 -7.46
C THR A 76 38.11 17.63 -6.56
N VAL A 77 37.34 18.69 -6.73
CA VAL A 77 37.39 19.91 -5.90
C VAL A 77 36.33 19.86 -4.80
N SER A 78 36.57 20.59 -3.71
CA SER A 78 35.54 20.77 -2.69
C SER A 78 34.37 21.59 -3.22
N ARG A 79 33.20 21.42 -2.62
CA ARG A 79 32.00 22.19 -2.94
C ARG A 79 32.24 23.70 -2.71
N GLU A 80 32.88 24.05 -1.60
CA GLU A 80 33.29 25.43 -1.29
C GLU A 80 34.24 26.04 -2.33
N ALA A 81 35.21 25.26 -2.82
CA ALA A 81 36.08 25.71 -3.90
C ALA A 81 35.29 25.93 -5.20
N TRP A 82 34.37 25.03 -5.52
CA TRP A 82 33.54 25.14 -6.71
C TRP A 82 32.64 26.38 -6.70
N GLU A 83 32.00 26.69 -5.58
CA GLU A 83 31.18 27.90 -5.41
C GLU A 83 31.97 29.17 -5.75
N ARG A 84 33.24 29.25 -5.34
CA ARG A 84 34.13 30.36 -5.68
C ARG A 84 34.55 30.37 -7.15
N ILE A 85 34.75 29.20 -7.75
CA ILE A 85 35.12 29.06 -9.18
C ILE A 85 33.96 29.50 -10.09
N VAL A 86 32.72 29.17 -9.74
CA VAL A 86 31.55 29.53 -10.56
C VAL A 86 31.27 31.03 -10.56
N MET A 87 31.76 31.77 -9.55
CA MET A 87 31.68 33.24 -9.51
C MET A 87 32.61 33.95 -10.50
N ILE A 88 33.52 33.24 -11.18
CA ILE A 88 34.38 33.83 -12.21
C ILE A 88 33.50 34.35 -13.36
N PRO A 89 33.72 35.58 -13.86
CA PRO A 89 32.95 36.11 -14.99
C PRO A 89 33.03 35.22 -16.23
N SER A 90 31.88 35.00 -16.85
CA SER A 90 31.80 34.27 -18.12
C SER A 90 32.69 34.91 -19.19
N ARG A 91 33.32 34.05 -20.01
CA ARG A 91 34.31 34.33 -21.05
C ARG A 91 35.64 34.86 -20.53
N ALA A 92 35.88 34.90 -19.22
CA ALA A 92 37.19 35.22 -18.68
C ALA A 92 38.23 34.18 -19.09
N GLU A 93 39.46 34.64 -19.33
CA GLU A 93 40.63 33.79 -19.38
C GLU A 93 41.17 33.61 -17.97
N VAL A 94 41.42 32.36 -17.57
CA VAL A 94 41.78 31.99 -16.21
C VAL A 94 43.03 31.12 -16.25
N LEU A 95 44.08 31.56 -15.56
CA LEU A 95 45.32 30.81 -15.46
C LEU A 95 45.18 29.73 -14.38
N VAL A 96 45.38 28.46 -14.72
CA VAL A 96 45.39 27.36 -13.75
C VAL A 96 46.83 27.07 -13.35
N VAL A 97 47.17 27.45 -12.12
CA VAL A 97 48.53 27.42 -11.58
C VAL A 97 48.73 26.16 -10.75
N ASN A 98 49.78 25.42 -11.10
CA ASN A 98 50.24 24.24 -10.39
C ASN A 98 51.76 24.11 -10.57
N THR A 99 52.43 23.27 -9.77
CA THR A 99 53.90 23.12 -9.80
C THR A 99 54.43 22.68 -11.17
N TYR A 100 53.65 21.86 -11.88
CA TYR A 100 53.98 21.33 -13.20
C TYR A 100 52.81 21.49 -14.18
N TRP A 101 53.16 21.69 -15.45
CA TRP A 101 52.19 21.85 -16.53
C TRP A 101 51.21 20.68 -16.64
N GLN A 102 51.68 19.44 -16.45
CA GLN A 102 50.83 18.24 -16.47
C GLN A 102 49.77 18.27 -15.36
N MET A 103 50.13 18.75 -14.17
CA MET A 103 49.18 18.86 -13.05
C MET A 103 48.18 20.00 -13.25
N ALA A 104 48.60 21.10 -13.90
CA ALA A 104 47.71 22.16 -14.33
C ALA A 104 46.67 21.62 -15.32
N ILE A 105 47.08 20.85 -16.33
CA ILE A 105 46.16 20.21 -17.28
C ILE A 105 45.21 19.25 -16.59
N GLN A 106 45.69 18.38 -15.69
CA GLN A 106 44.80 17.48 -14.95
C GLN A 106 43.76 18.24 -14.14
N THR A 107 44.13 19.40 -13.58
CA THR A 107 43.18 20.27 -12.86
C THR A 107 42.16 20.87 -13.82
N ILE A 108 42.60 21.34 -14.99
CA ILE A 108 41.74 21.85 -16.06
C ILE A 108 40.73 20.78 -16.52
N SER A 109 41.19 19.55 -16.77
CA SER A 109 40.34 18.44 -17.18
C SER A 109 39.23 18.19 -16.16
N VAL A 110 39.56 18.14 -14.87
CA VAL A 110 38.58 17.98 -13.79
C VAL A 110 37.55 19.12 -13.78
N LEU A 111 38.00 20.37 -13.89
CA LEU A 111 37.08 21.51 -13.90
C LEU A 111 36.12 21.48 -15.10
N TYR A 112 36.59 21.07 -16.27
CA TYR A 112 35.73 20.88 -17.44
C TYR A 112 34.77 19.69 -17.29
N GLU A 113 35.22 18.58 -16.70
CA GLU A 113 34.37 17.42 -16.38
C GLU A 113 33.22 17.82 -15.44
N LEU A 114 33.49 18.68 -14.46
CA LEU A 114 32.48 19.24 -13.55
C LEU A 114 31.55 20.26 -14.22
N GLY A 115 31.79 20.61 -15.49
CA GLY A 115 30.90 21.45 -16.28
C GLY A 115 31.31 22.93 -16.41
N LEU A 116 32.53 23.31 -16.01
CA LEU A 116 33.02 24.69 -16.12
C LEU A 116 33.32 25.09 -17.57
N ARG A 117 32.28 25.35 -18.37
CA ARG A 117 32.40 25.61 -19.82
C ARG A 117 32.38 27.09 -20.19
N ASN A 118 32.02 27.96 -19.25
CA ASN A 118 31.83 29.38 -19.49
C ASN A 118 33.11 30.20 -19.37
N VAL A 119 34.26 29.62 -19.02
CA VAL A 119 35.56 30.32 -18.94
C VAL A 119 36.62 29.57 -19.75
N LYS A 120 37.65 30.30 -20.19
CA LYS A 120 38.79 29.71 -20.92
C LYS A 120 39.93 29.44 -19.94
N LEU A 121 40.13 28.17 -19.60
CA LEU A 121 41.20 27.74 -18.71
C LEU A 121 42.52 27.59 -19.46
N ILE A 122 43.59 28.20 -18.95
CA ILE A 122 44.93 28.20 -19.54
C ILE A 122 45.92 27.55 -18.55
N PRO A 123 46.63 26.47 -18.92
CA PRO A 123 47.58 25.83 -18.01
C PRO A 123 48.80 26.72 -17.80
N PHE A 124 49.22 26.88 -16.54
CA PHE A 124 50.45 27.57 -16.21
C PHE A 124 51.67 26.76 -16.68
N ASP A 125 52.51 27.40 -17.49
CA ASP A 125 53.83 26.94 -17.90
C ASP A 125 54.88 27.85 -17.27
N ASN A 126 55.72 27.28 -16.41
CA ASN A 126 56.78 27.98 -15.67
C ASN A 126 57.91 28.49 -16.58
N THR A 127 57.94 28.07 -17.85
CA THR A 127 58.93 28.54 -18.83
C THR A 127 58.50 29.79 -19.59
N LYS A 128 57.24 30.25 -19.44
CA LYS A 128 56.64 31.33 -20.25
C LYS A 128 55.97 32.44 -19.43
N SER A 129 56.67 32.99 -18.43
CA SER A 129 56.12 34.00 -17.50
C SER A 129 55.50 35.23 -18.18
N ASP A 130 56.06 35.69 -19.29
CA ASP A 130 55.65 36.95 -19.95
C ASP A 130 54.37 36.81 -20.80
N SER A 131 53.92 35.57 -21.05
CA SER A 131 52.78 35.28 -21.93
C SER A 131 51.40 35.51 -21.28
N TYR A 132 51.35 35.84 -19.99
CA TYR A 132 50.10 35.90 -19.21
C TYR A 132 49.68 37.32 -18.78
N ALA A 133 50.31 38.36 -19.32
CA ALA A 133 50.12 39.75 -18.87
C ALA A 133 48.65 40.26 -18.96
N HIS A 134 47.85 39.71 -19.88
CA HIS A 134 46.44 40.09 -20.10
C HIS A 134 45.45 39.35 -19.18
N ILE A 135 45.88 38.28 -18.51
CA ILE A 135 45.03 37.44 -17.66
C ILE A 135 44.83 38.10 -16.29
N ARG A 136 43.59 38.07 -15.77
CA ARG A 136 43.22 38.73 -14.49
C ARG A 136 42.68 37.78 -13.42
N TYR A 137 42.50 36.50 -13.75
CA TYR A 137 42.00 35.46 -12.85
C TYR A 137 42.97 34.28 -12.83
N ALA A 138 43.19 33.70 -11.65
CA ALA A 138 43.93 32.46 -11.51
C ALA A 138 43.24 31.49 -10.56
N ILE A 139 43.34 30.20 -10.85
CA ILE A 139 42.96 29.08 -9.97
C ILE A 139 44.24 28.39 -9.53
N THR A 140 44.44 28.15 -8.24
CA THR A 140 45.66 27.50 -7.71
C THR A 140 45.37 26.45 -6.64
N VAL A 141 46.18 25.38 -6.60
CA VAL A 141 46.11 24.26 -5.64
C VAL A 141 47.11 24.50 -4.51
N ASN A 142 46.88 25.54 -3.70
CA ASN A 142 47.79 26.00 -2.63
C ASN A 142 49.20 26.44 -3.11
N GLU A 143 49.33 26.81 -4.38
CA GLU A 143 50.60 27.23 -4.99
C GLU A 143 50.54 28.75 -5.29
N ARG A 144 50.18 29.56 -4.29
CA ARG A 144 49.91 31.00 -4.48
C ARG A 144 51.15 31.77 -4.92
N ASP A 145 52.33 31.35 -4.47
CA ASP A 145 53.60 32.01 -4.78
C ASP A 145 53.99 31.90 -6.26
N TYR A 146 53.45 30.91 -6.97
CA TYR A 146 53.67 30.72 -8.41
C TYR A 146 52.73 31.56 -9.28
N VAL A 147 51.71 32.20 -8.69
CA VAL A 147 50.78 33.03 -9.44
C VAL A 147 51.46 34.35 -9.83
N PRO A 148 51.44 34.77 -11.11
CA PRO A 148 51.99 36.05 -11.53
C PRO A 148 51.41 37.23 -10.73
N LYS A 149 52.30 38.11 -10.22
CA LYS A 149 51.95 39.18 -9.27
C LYS A 149 50.88 40.17 -9.76
N HIS A 150 50.70 40.31 -11.08
CA HIS A 150 49.69 41.21 -11.66
C HIS A 150 48.26 40.65 -11.59
N ILE A 151 48.09 39.36 -11.29
CA ILE A 151 46.78 38.72 -11.18
C ILE A 151 46.18 39.00 -9.80
N ALA A 152 45.15 39.85 -9.76
CA ALA A 152 44.50 40.26 -8.51
C ALA A 152 43.46 39.24 -8.00
N ASN A 153 42.80 38.49 -8.89
CA ASN A 153 41.72 37.58 -8.52
C ASN A 153 42.24 36.14 -8.48
N ILE A 154 42.64 35.69 -7.29
CA ILE A 154 43.19 34.35 -7.08
C ILE A 154 42.17 33.50 -6.34
N ILE A 155 41.82 32.37 -6.93
CA ILE A 155 40.89 31.38 -6.36
C ILE A 155 41.72 30.18 -5.92
N GLU A 156 41.88 30.06 -4.62
CA GLU A 156 42.62 28.96 -4.01
C GLU A 156 41.67 27.80 -3.71
N ILE A 157 41.83 26.70 -4.45
CA ILE A 157 40.90 25.57 -4.43
C ILE A 157 41.25 24.51 -3.39
N GLY A 158 42.32 24.72 -2.62
CA GLY A 158 42.72 23.77 -1.60
C GLY A 158 43.29 22.46 -2.16
N PRO A 159 43.57 21.48 -1.29
CA PRO A 159 43.91 20.13 -1.73
C PRO A 159 42.69 19.46 -2.37
N ARG A 160 42.90 18.83 -3.54
CA ARG A 160 41.84 18.06 -4.22
C ARG A 160 41.43 16.83 -3.41
N LEU A 161 40.11 16.63 -3.27
CA LEU A 161 39.51 15.53 -2.52
C LEU A 161 39.47 14.25 -3.38
N VAL A 162 39.49 13.07 -2.77
CA VAL A 162 39.24 11.82 -3.50
C VAL A 162 37.77 11.73 -3.89
N ASP A 163 37.49 11.40 -5.15
CA ASP A 163 36.13 11.27 -5.66
C ASP A 163 35.41 10.05 -5.06
N VAL A 164 34.09 10.17 -4.85
CA VAL A 164 33.26 9.10 -4.30
C VAL A 164 33.36 7.82 -5.12
N SER A 165 33.49 7.90 -6.46
CA SER A 165 33.58 6.72 -7.31
C SER A 165 34.83 5.89 -6.99
N SER A 166 35.98 6.56 -6.81
CA SER A 166 37.22 5.88 -6.45
C SER A 166 37.16 5.27 -5.05
N LEU A 167 36.48 5.91 -4.11
CA LEU A 167 36.27 5.31 -2.78
C LEU A 167 35.35 4.09 -2.83
N PHE A 168 34.29 4.16 -3.64
CA PHE A 168 33.41 3.02 -3.88
C PHE A 168 34.14 1.85 -4.54
N ASP A 169 35.01 2.11 -5.52
CA ASP A 169 35.86 1.09 -6.15
C ASP A 169 36.79 0.41 -5.14
N ILE A 170 37.38 1.19 -4.21
CA ILE A 170 38.22 0.67 -3.12
C ILE A 170 37.41 -0.28 -2.23
N LEU A 171 36.22 0.15 -1.79
CA LEU A 171 35.36 -0.67 -0.95
C LEU A 171 34.92 -1.95 -1.65
N THR A 172 34.53 -1.86 -2.92
CA THR A 172 34.09 -3.01 -3.71
C THR A 172 35.23 -4.01 -3.91
N THR A 173 36.43 -3.52 -4.25
CA THR A 173 37.61 -4.37 -4.47
C THR A 173 38.04 -5.13 -3.21
N LEU A 174 37.88 -4.51 -2.04
CA LEU A 174 38.21 -5.11 -0.75
C LEU A 174 37.03 -5.85 -0.11
N ASN A 175 35.88 -5.91 -0.79
CA ASN A 175 34.64 -6.50 -0.30
C ASN A 175 34.18 -5.91 1.05
N LEU A 176 34.28 -4.58 1.17
CA LEU A 176 33.96 -3.79 2.35
C LEU A 176 32.68 -2.94 2.16
N VAL A 177 31.87 -3.22 1.15
CA VAL A 177 30.61 -2.52 0.90
C VAL A 177 29.61 -2.92 1.98
N SER A 178 29.28 -1.98 2.88
CA SER A 178 28.33 -2.18 3.98
C SER A 178 27.57 -0.89 4.26
N THR A 179 26.51 -0.97 5.07
CA THR A 179 25.71 0.21 5.47
C THR A 179 26.59 1.27 6.14
N GLU A 180 27.54 0.86 6.98
CA GLU A 180 28.47 1.75 7.67
C GLU A 180 29.45 2.43 6.70
N THR A 181 30.09 1.67 5.80
CA THR A 181 31.08 2.23 4.87
C THR A 181 30.45 3.12 3.81
N LEU A 182 29.22 2.82 3.39
CA LEU A 182 28.44 3.66 2.47
C LEU A 182 27.96 4.95 3.14
N ALA A 183 27.70 4.94 4.46
CA ALA A 183 27.43 6.16 5.22
C ALA A 183 28.65 7.09 5.25
N ILE A 184 29.86 6.54 5.36
CA ILE A 184 31.12 7.31 5.27
C ILE A 184 31.24 7.97 3.88
N LEU A 185 30.92 7.24 2.80
CA LEU A 185 30.91 7.81 1.44
C LEU A 185 29.94 8.98 1.32
N ARG A 186 28.71 8.85 1.82
CA ARG A 186 27.71 9.93 1.79
C ARG A 186 28.13 11.14 2.62
N GLY A 187 28.79 10.92 3.75
CA GLY A 187 29.36 12.00 4.55
C GLY A 187 30.39 12.80 3.74
N HIS A 188 31.32 12.08 3.09
CA HIS A 188 32.38 12.66 2.28
C HIS A 188 31.88 13.31 0.97
N GLU A 189 30.79 12.79 0.38
CA GLU A 189 30.12 13.33 -0.81
C GLU A 189 29.62 14.77 -0.62
N ARG A 190 29.13 15.12 0.58
CA ARG A 190 28.59 16.45 0.88
C ARG A 190 29.61 17.57 0.67
N ASP A 191 30.88 17.31 0.97
CA ASP A 191 31.95 18.31 0.96
C ASP A 191 32.61 18.49 -0.41
N MET A 192 32.23 17.69 -1.41
CA MET A 192 32.88 17.67 -2.72
C MET A 192 31.93 17.89 -3.89
N MET A 193 32.50 18.13 -5.07
CA MET A 193 31.80 18.05 -6.35
C MET A 193 32.05 16.68 -6.99
N PRO A 194 31.08 15.77 -7.09
CA PRO A 194 31.32 14.45 -7.67
C PRO A 194 31.59 14.53 -9.17
N LEU A 195 32.57 13.78 -9.66
CA LEU A 195 32.90 13.72 -11.10
C LEU A 195 31.82 12.99 -11.92
N ASN A 196 31.06 12.10 -11.28
CA ASN A 196 29.93 11.41 -11.88
C ASN A 196 28.67 11.59 -11.01
N PRO A 197 27.96 12.73 -11.14
CA PRO A 197 26.77 13.01 -10.35
C PRO A 197 25.67 11.95 -10.53
N GLY A 198 25.49 11.43 -11.75
CA GLY A 198 24.49 10.39 -12.02
C GLY A 198 24.78 9.06 -11.31
N PHE A 199 26.05 8.70 -11.15
CA PHE A 199 26.44 7.55 -10.34
C PHE A 199 26.12 7.77 -8.85
N VAL A 200 26.40 8.97 -8.32
CA VAL A 200 26.06 9.31 -6.93
C VAL A 200 24.54 9.28 -6.71
N GLU A 201 23.77 9.83 -7.65
CA GLU A 201 22.30 9.80 -7.61
C GLU A 201 21.77 8.37 -7.64
N MET A 202 22.31 7.51 -8.53
CA MET A 202 21.96 6.09 -8.58
C MET A 202 22.29 5.36 -7.27
N LEU A 203 23.47 5.60 -6.69
CA LEU A 203 23.85 5.03 -5.40
C LEU A 203 22.90 5.46 -4.27
N ASN A 204 22.53 6.74 -4.23
CA ASN A 204 21.59 7.26 -3.24
C ASN A 204 20.19 6.65 -3.44
N GLN A 205 19.69 6.59 -4.67
CA GLN A 205 18.40 5.98 -4.99
C GLN A 205 18.36 4.49 -4.64
N PHE A 206 19.42 3.75 -4.93
CA PHE A 206 19.56 2.34 -4.53
C PHE A 206 19.46 2.20 -3.01
N HIS A 207 20.17 3.04 -2.28
CA HIS A 207 20.13 3.06 -0.82
C HIS A 207 18.76 3.39 -0.24
N GLU A 208 18.11 4.43 -0.75
CA GLU A 208 16.78 4.83 -0.31
C GLU A 208 15.75 3.74 -0.59
N THR A 209 15.81 3.12 -1.77
CA THR A 209 14.94 2.00 -2.13
C THR A 209 15.16 0.82 -1.20
N HIS A 210 16.41 0.42 -0.97
CA HIS A 210 16.75 -0.67 -0.06
C HIS A 210 16.31 -0.37 1.39
N ALA A 211 16.51 0.86 1.86
CA ALA A 211 16.07 1.29 3.19
C ALA A 211 14.54 1.29 3.30
N SER A 212 13.82 1.72 2.26
CA SER A 212 12.37 1.70 2.20
C SER A 212 11.81 0.28 2.25
N VAL A 213 12.39 -0.64 1.46
CA VAL A 213 11.98 -2.06 1.47
C VAL A 213 12.26 -2.69 2.84
N SER A 214 13.46 -2.50 3.38
CA SER A 214 13.83 -3.01 4.71
C SER A 214 12.93 -2.43 5.81
N GLY A 215 12.64 -1.12 5.76
CA GLY A 215 11.72 -0.46 6.69
C GLY A 215 10.30 -0.98 6.59
N THR A 216 9.83 -1.33 5.39
CA THR A 216 8.51 -1.96 5.19
C THR A 216 8.47 -3.37 5.78
N LEU A 217 9.52 -4.17 5.59
CA LEU A 217 9.61 -5.51 6.18
C LEU A 217 9.72 -5.46 7.72
N ASP A 218 10.34 -4.42 8.27
CA ASP A 218 10.41 -4.18 9.72
C ASP A 218 9.05 -3.86 10.35
N MET A 219 8.07 -3.40 9.55
CA MET A 219 6.69 -3.21 10.02
C MET A 219 5.92 -4.54 10.14
N LEU A 220 6.43 -5.64 9.57
CA LEU A 220 5.79 -6.94 9.66
C LEU A 220 5.93 -7.52 11.07
N ASP A 221 4.85 -8.14 11.53
CA ASP A 221 4.87 -8.83 12.81
C ASP A 221 5.63 -10.17 12.78
N ASP A 222 5.81 -10.73 11.59
CA ASP A 222 6.51 -11.98 11.36
C ASP A 222 7.98 -11.73 11.02
N ALA A 223 8.84 -12.72 11.27
CA ALA A 223 10.21 -12.67 10.78
C ALA A 223 10.22 -12.89 9.27
N ALA A 224 10.79 -11.93 8.53
CA ALA A 224 10.73 -11.89 7.08
C ALA A 224 12.12 -11.88 6.47
N LEU A 225 12.29 -12.64 5.39
CA LEU A 225 13.51 -12.72 4.61
C LEU A 225 13.18 -12.85 3.13
N ILE A 226 13.92 -12.13 2.29
CA ILE A 226 13.86 -12.18 0.83
C ILE A 226 15.17 -12.81 0.33
N PHE A 227 15.08 -13.70 -0.65
CA PHE A 227 16.22 -14.39 -1.26
C PHE A 227 16.18 -14.33 -2.79
N ASP A 228 17.35 -14.35 -3.41
CA ASP A 228 17.54 -14.24 -4.86
C ASP A 228 17.28 -15.58 -5.61
N ALA A 229 17.39 -15.55 -6.94
CA ALA A 229 17.26 -16.72 -7.81
C ALA A 229 18.20 -17.90 -7.46
N ASN A 230 19.31 -17.63 -6.75
CA ASN A 230 20.30 -18.60 -6.32
C ASN A 230 20.10 -19.02 -4.85
N TYR A 231 18.99 -18.63 -4.22
CA TYR A 231 18.69 -18.89 -2.81
C TYR A 231 19.72 -18.28 -1.83
N HIS A 232 20.28 -17.12 -2.19
CA HIS A 232 21.05 -16.30 -1.26
C HIS A 232 20.17 -15.22 -0.66
N VAL A 233 20.34 -14.96 0.64
CA VAL A 233 19.60 -13.92 1.33
C VAL A 233 19.93 -12.55 0.73
N HIS A 234 18.90 -11.83 0.31
CA HIS A 234 18.99 -10.50 -0.26
C HIS A 234 18.67 -9.43 0.80
N ILE A 235 17.50 -9.53 1.46
CA ILE A 235 17.01 -8.57 2.46
C ILE A 235 16.35 -9.33 3.62
N TYR A 236 16.42 -8.83 4.85
CA TYR A 236 15.71 -9.39 6.01
C TYR A 236 15.30 -8.29 6.98
N ASN A 237 14.32 -8.57 7.85
CA ASN A 237 13.88 -7.64 8.90
C ASN A 237 14.53 -7.92 10.27
N LYS A 238 14.36 -7.00 11.22
CA LYS A 238 14.88 -7.13 12.59
C LYS A 238 14.46 -8.41 13.27
N LYS A 239 13.20 -8.84 13.09
CA LYS A 239 12.68 -10.08 13.69
C LYS A 239 13.41 -11.32 13.16
N MET A 240 13.78 -11.34 11.88
CA MET A 240 14.61 -12.40 11.33
C MET A 240 16.04 -12.38 11.93
N ALA A 241 16.59 -11.19 12.15
CA ALA A 241 17.90 -11.02 12.80
C ALA A 241 17.90 -11.51 14.26
N GLU A 242 16.76 -11.45 14.96
CA GLU A 242 16.62 -12.02 16.30
C GLU A 242 16.67 -13.56 16.29
N ILE A 243 16.14 -14.20 15.23
CA ILE A 243 16.21 -15.66 15.05
C ILE A 243 17.62 -16.09 14.64
N PHE A 244 18.27 -15.30 13.77
CA PHE A 244 19.62 -15.55 13.26
C PHE A 244 20.54 -14.35 13.52
N PRO A 245 21.15 -14.25 14.72
CA PRO A 245 21.92 -13.08 15.14
C PRO A 245 23.13 -12.75 14.23
N PRO A 246 23.36 -11.46 13.89
CA PRO A 246 24.46 -11.05 13.03
C PRO A 246 25.87 -11.40 13.55
N SER A 247 26.01 -11.52 14.88
CA SER A 247 27.27 -11.90 15.52
C SER A 247 27.68 -13.35 15.23
N GLU A 248 26.74 -14.21 14.82
CA GLU A 248 27.01 -15.57 14.36
C GLU A 248 27.17 -15.63 12.83
N HIS A 249 26.42 -14.82 12.07
CA HIS A 249 26.46 -14.79 10.60
C HIS A 249 26.11 -13.41 10.00
N GLN A 250 26.90 -12.93 9.03
CA GLN A 250 26.43 -11.86 8.14
C GLN A 250 25.40 -12.49 7.18
N LEU A 251 24.11 -12.18 7.39
CA LEU A 251 23.02 -12.88 6.68
C LEU A 251 22.97 -12.54 5.20
N ILE A 252 23.28 -11.30 4.81
CA ILE A 252 23.27 -10.88 3.39
C ILE A 252 24.24 -11.76 2.59
N ASN A 253 23.81 -12.21 1.42
CA ASN A 253 24.51 -13.13 0.52
C ASN A 253 24.80 -14.51 1.13
N LEU A 254 24.24 -14.85 2.28
CA LEU A 254 24.37 -16.19 2.82
C LEU A 254 23.40 -17.14 2.09
N PRO A 255 23.83 -18.34 1.69
CA PRO A 255 22.92 -19.35 1.15
C PRO A 255 21.88 -19.79 2.19
N LEU A 256 20.62 -19.96 1.80
CA LEU A 256 19.56 -20.48 2.70
C LEU A 256 19.93 -21.84 3.32
N VAL A 257 20.72 -22.64 2.62
CA VAL A 257 21.22 -23.94 3.11
C VAL A 257 22.06 -23.84 4.38
N ASN A 258 22.64 -22.66 4.65
CA ASN A 258 23.44 -22.42 5.84
C ASN A 258 22.59 -21.91 7.02
N LEU A 259 21.35 -21.48 6.77
CA LEU A 259 20.43 -20.97 7.79
C LEU A 259 19.50 -22.04 8.33
N PHE A 260 19.03 -22.93 7.47
CA PHE A 260 18.01 -23.92 7.81
C PHE A 260 18.59 -25.34 7.93
N PRO A 261 18.06 -26.19 8.83
CA PRO A 261 18.50 -27.58 8.96
C PRO A 261 18.29 -28.37 7.66
N GLU A 262 19.17 -29.34 7.37
CA GLU A 262 19.14 -30.16 6.14
C GLU A 262 17.76 -30.76 5.82
N ARG A 263 17.01 -31.17 6.85
CA ARG A 263 15.66 -31.75 6.70
C ARG A 263 14.64 -30.80 6.03
N LEU A 264 14.83 -29.48 6.13
CA LEU A 264 13.92 -28.48 5.55
C LEU A 264 14.34 -28.06 4.13
N LEU A 265 15.58 -28.34 3.72
CA LEU A 265 16.13 -27.87 2.46
C LEU A 265 15.37 -28.37 1.22
N PRO A 266 14.96 -29.66 1.12
CA PRO A 266 14.20 -30.12 -0.04
C PRO A 266 12.92 -29.31 -0.27
N MET A 267 12.24 -28.95 0.81
CA MET A 267 11.00 -28.16 0.77
C MET A 267 11.28 -26.68 0.46
N LEU A 268 12.35 -26.11 1.02
CA LEU A 268 12.72 -24.71 0.77
C LEU A 268 13.21 -24.49 -0.67
N MET A 269 13.96 -25.44 -1.23
CA MET A 269 14.54 -25.39 -2.58
C MET A 269 13.54 -25.77 -3.68
N ASP A 270 12.40 -26.36 -3.31
CA ASP A 270 11.33 -26.68 -4.24
C ASP A 270 10.71 -25.40 -4.85
N ARG A 271 10.31 -25.43 -6.13
CA ARG A 271 9.74 -24.27 -6.82
C ARG A 271 8.24 -24.03 -6.53
N SER A 272 7.66 -24.74 -5.56
CA SER A 272 6.28 -24.53 -5.12
C SER A 272 6.21 -23.55 -3.94
N PRO A 273 5.11 -22.78 -3.81
CA PRO A 273 4.86 -21.99 -2.62
C PRO A 273 4.60 -22.91 -1.41
N ILE A 274 4.94 -22.42 -0.21
CA ILE A 274 4.65 -23.08 1.06
C ILE A 274 3.68 -22.18 1.82
N ARG A 275 2.64 -22.75 2.44
CA ARG A 275 1.68 -22.01 3.24
C ARG A 275 1.61 -22.60 4.64
N ASP A 276 2.03 -21.81 5.61
CA ASP A 276 1.91 -22.07 7.05
C ASP A 276 2.37 -23.47 7.48
N GLU A 277 3.49 -23.94 6.93
CA GLU A 277 4.06 -25.24 7.28
C GLU A 277 4.76 -25.17 8.64
N LEU A 278 4.42 -26.08 9.56
CA LEU A 278 5.02 -26.09 10.88
C LEU A 278 6.46 -26.59 10.82
N ILE A 279 7.40 -25.72 11.16
CA ILE A 279 8.83 -26.04 11.26
C ILE A 279 9.34 -25.82 12.68
N HIS A 280 10.43 -26.52 13.00
CA HIS A 280 11.13 -26.38 14.28
C HIS A 280 12.58 -26.00 14.02
N ILE A 281 12.95 -24.78 14.41
CA ILE A 281 14.28 -24.21 14.21
C ILE A 281 14.75 -23.52 15.49
N LYS A 282 16.04 -23.66 15.83
CA LYS A 282 16.66 -23.05 17.02
C LYS A 282 15.85 -23.24 18.32
N GLY A 283 15.22 -24.40 18.50
CA GLY A 283 14.48 -24.74 19.72
C GLY A 283 13.06 -24.16 19.82
N LYS A 284 12.54 -23.52 18.76
CA LYS A 284 11.19 -22.94 18.72
C LYS A 284 10.39 -23.40 17.50
N ASP A 285 9.07 -23.41 17.65
CA ASP A 285 8.11 -23.74 16.59
C ASP A 285 7.69 -22.48 15.81
N TYR A 286 7.75 -22.56 14.49
CA TYR A 286 7.32 -21.49 13.58
C TYR A 286 6.41 -22.02 12.50
N LEU A 287 5.45 -21.22 12.04
CA LEU A 287 4.77 -21.41 10.77
C LEU A 287 5.61 -20.75 9.67
N LEU A 288 5.99 -21.55 8.68
CA LEU A 288 6.76 -21.14 7.52
C LEU A 288 5.83 -20.93 6.33
N SER A 289 5.84 -19.72 5.79
CA SER A 289 5.22 -19.40 4.50
C SER A 289 6.29 -18.97 3.50
N LYS A 290 6.25 -19.55 2.29
CA LYS A 290 7.16 -19.25 1.18
C LYS A 290 6.37 -18.78 -0.03
N SER A 291 6.70 -17.59 -0.52
CA SER A 291 6.20 -17.04 -1.78
C SER A 291 7.34 -16.87 -2.77
N LEU A 292 7.06 -17.05 -4.07
CA LEU A 292 8.06 -17.00 -5.14
C LEU A 292 7.57 -16.07 -6.24
N VAL A 293 8.48 -15.28 -6.81
CA VAL A 293 8.24 -14.37 -7.94
C VAL A 293 9.01 -14.90 -9.15
N PHE A 294 8.29 -15.09 -10.25
CA PHE A 294 8.85 -15.60 -11.51
C PHE A 294 8.76 -14.56 -12.63
N HIS A 295 9.75 -14.56 -13.51
CA HIS A 295 9.74 -13.82 -14.78
C HIS A 295 10.19 -14.77 -15.89
N ASP A 296 9.36 -14.97 -16.92
CA ASP A 296 9.59 -15.92 -18.01
C ASP A 296 10.05 -17.31 -17.52
N GLU A 297 9.28 -17.90 -16.58
CA GLU A 297 9.54 -19.20 -15.93
C GLU A 297 10.82 -19.30 -15.06
N ASN A 298 11.63 -18.24 -15.02
CA ASN A 298 12.80 -18.16 -14.15
C ASN A 298 12.43 -17.55 -12.81
N LEU A 299 12.83 -18.20 -11.73
CA LEU A 299 12.72 -17.64 -10.38
C LEU A 299 13.56 -16.35 -10.34
N GLN A 300 12.93 -15.24 -10.00
CA GLN A 300 13.60 -13.97 -9.78
C GLN A 300 13.96 -13.82 -8.31
N GLU A 301 12.96 -14.01 -7.45
CA GLU A 301 13.07 -13.75 -6.03
C GLU A 301 12.08 -14.60 -5.24
N GLY A 302 12.36 -14.84 -3.97
CA GLY A 302 11.43 -15.49 -3.06
C GLY A 302 11.42 -14.84 -1.69
N MET A 303 10.33 -15.03 -0.96
CA MET A 303 10.13 -14.50 0.37
C MET A 303 9.78 -15.64 1.32
N LEU A 304 10.45 -15.67 2.48
CA LEU A 304 10.14 -16.52 3.62
C LEU A 304 9.56 -15.67 4.75
N LEU A 305 8.45 -16.13 5.29
CA LEU A 305 7.82 -15.61 6.49
C LEU A 305 7.84 -16.69 7.57
N LEU A 306 8.33 -16.33 8.75
CA LEU A 306 8.39 -17.17 9.93
C LEU A 306 7.55 -16.52 11.03
N ARG A 307 6.39 -17.11 11.31
CA ARG A 307 5.52 -16.69 12.41
C ARG A 307 5.72 -17.58 13.61
N ALA A 308 6.13 -17.00 14.74
CA ALA A 308 6.28 -17.77 15.98
C ALA A 308 4.94 -18.35 16.44
N ARG A 309 4.90 -19.62 16.86
CA ARG A 309 3.66 -20.25 17.35
C ARG A 309 3.08 -19.51 18.57
N GLU A 310 3.93 -19.01 19.44
CA GLU A 310 3.59 -18.25 20.65
C GLU A 310 2.90 -16.91 20.34
N SER A 311 3.14 -16.30 19.16
CA SER A 311 2.45 -15.05 18.76
C SER A 311 1.01 -15.29 18.31
N ILE A 312 0.70 -16.49 17.82
CA ILE A 312 -0.65 -16.92 17.46
C ILE A 312 -1.45 -17.28 18.72
N GLU A 313 -0.82 -17.98 19.66
CA GLU A 313 -1.39 -18.27 20.97
C GLU A 313 -1.65 -16.96 21.74
N SER A 314 -0.73 -15.99 21.74
CA SER A 314 -0.95 -14.71 22.43
C SER A 314 -1.90 -13.74 21.73
N GLN A 315 -2.08 -13.78 20.40
CA GLN A 315 -3.16 -13.02 19.73
C GLN A 315 -4.53 -13.70 19.91
N SER A 316 -4.59 -15.03 19.80
CA SER A 316 -5.81 -15.80 20.02
C SER A 316 -6.22 -15.81 21.50
N ASP A 317 -5.25 -15.83 22.41
CA ASP A 317 -5.45 -15.73 23.85
C ASP A 317 -5.67 -14.28 24.27
N ARG A 318 -5.11 -13.25 23.62
CA ARG A 318 -5.50 -11.85 23.89
C ARG A 318 -6.91 -11.56 23.39
N MET A 319 -7.30 -12.11 22.25
CA MET A 319 -8.65 -11.97 21.71
C MET A 319 -9.63 -12.82 22.52
N ALA A 320 -9.29 -14.06 22.90
CA ALA A 320 -10.08 -14.89 23.80
C ALA A 320 -10.07 -14.37 25.25
N TYR A 321 -8.99 -13.75 25.73
CA TYR A 321 -8.92 -13.07 27.02
C TYR A 321 -9.73 -11.78 26.98
N ALA A 322 -9.67 -10.99 25.90
CA ALA A 322 -10.53 -9.83 25.68
C ALA A 322 -12.00 -10.25 25.57
N LEU A 323 -12.32 -11.36 24.92
CA LEU A 323 -13.68 -11.90 24.80
C LEU A 323 -14.17 -12.56 26.12
N ARG A 324 -13.27 -13.18 26.90
CA ARG A 324 -13.58 -13.80 28.21
C ARG A 324 -13.63 -12.78 29.36
N HIS A 325 -12.86 -11.70 29.28
CA HIS A 325 -12.84 -10.61 30.27
C HIS A 325 -13.70 -9.41 29.86
N ALA A 326 -14.17 -9.35 28.60
CA ALA A 326 -15.32 -8.52 28.21
C ALA A 326 -16.64 -9.26 28.47
N GLY A 327 -16.75 -9.90 29.63
CA GLY A 327 -18.06 -10.10 30.24
C GLY A 327 -18.67 -8.72 30.50
N SER A 328 -19.50 -8.28 29.55
CA SER A 328 -20.44 -7.15 29.60
C SER A 328 -19.87 -5.76 29.88
N HIS A 329 -19.92 -4.89 28.88
CA HIS A 329 -20.89 -3.79 28.92
C HIS A 329 -21.29 -3.47 27.48
N THR A 330 -22.43 -3.99 27.04
CA THR A 330 -23.23 -3.34 26.00
C THR A 330 -23.40 -1.88 26.41
N LYS A 331 -22.79 -0.97 25.66
CA LYS A 331 -22.70 0.45 26.03
C LYS A 331 -23.97 1.21 25.71
N TYR A 332 -24.75 0.69 24.77
CA TYR A 332 -25.86 1.39 24.17
C TYR A 332 -27.21 0.79 24.55
N SER A 333 -28.18 1.68 24.71
CA SER A 333 -29.58 1.41 24.96
C SER A 333 -30.43 2.12 23.91
N PHE A 334 -31.73 1.83 23.87
CA PHE A 334 -32.63 2.52 22.93
C PHE A 334 -32.64 4.04 23.12
N ARG A 335 -32.21 4.56 24.29
CA ARG A 335 -32.08 6.00 24.56
C ARG A 335 -30.93 6.66 23.83
N ASP A 336 -29.94 5.88 23.40
CA ASP A 336 -28.78 6.36 22.67
C ASP A 336 -29.07 6.54 21.17
N ILE A 337 -30.20 6.00 20.69
CA ILE A 337 -30.67 6.18 19.31
C ILE A 337 -31.47 7.49 19.24
N GLN A 338 -30.84 8.54 18.69
CA GLN A 338 -31.45 9.86 18.50
C GLN A 338 -32.22 9.96 17.17
N GLY A 339 -33.25 10.81 17.14
CA GLY A 339 -34.06 11.09 15.95
C GLY A 339 -35.56 11.11 16.23
N GLY A 340 -36.25 12.14 15.71
CA GLY A 340 -37.69 12.36 15.85
C GLY A 340 -38.55 11.77 14.72
N ASN A 341 -37.95 11.15 13.70
CA ASN A 341 -38.68 10.65 12.54
C ASN A 341 -39.70 9.56 12.93
N ALA A 342 -40.94 9.69 12.43
CA ALA A 342 -42.03 8.76 12.74
C ALA A 342 -41.73 7.30 12.32
N ASN A 343 -40.98 7.10 11.23
CA ASN A 343 -40.56 5.77 10.79
C ASN A 343 -39.53 5.18 11.75
N LEU A 344 -38.56 5.96 12.22
CA LEU A 344 -37.58 5.53 13.23
C LEU A 344 -38.28 5.10 14.52
N HIS A 345 -39.23 5.89 15.02
CA HIS A 345 -40.01 5.52 16.22
C HIS A 345 -40.82 4.22 16.04
N ARG A 346 -41.35 3.96 14.83
CA ARG A 346 -42.03 2.69 14.53
C ARG A 346 -41.07 1.51 14.58
N ILE A 347 -39.85 1.68 14.07
CA ILE A 347 -38.79 0.68 14.07
C ILE A 347 -38.30 0.41 15.50
N LEU A 348 -38.11 1.45 16.32
CA LEU A 348 -37.76 1.33 17.73
C LEU A 348 -38.79 0.50 18.51
N ARG A 349 -40.09 0.78 18.34
CA ARG A 349 -41.17 -0.02 18.96
C ARG A 349 -41.14 -1.48 18.50
N LEU A 350 -40.82 -1.75 17.23
CA LEU A 350 -40.67 -3.11 16.73
C LEU A 350 -39.47 -3.81 17.39
N ALA A 351 -38.33 -3.11 17.49
CA ALA A 351 -37.11 -3.60 18.12
C ALA A 351 -37.31 -3.91 19.61
N GLU A 352 -38.02 -3.05 20.35
CA GLU A 352 -38.39 -3.29 21.76
C GLU A 352 -39.29 -4.53 21.94
N ARG A 353 -40.25 -4.74 21.01
CA ARG A 353 -41.09 -5.94 21.03
C ARG A 353 -40.28 -7.18 20.70
N ALA A 354 -39.39 -7.10 19.72
CA ALA A 354 -38.50 -8.18 19.35
C ALA A 354 -37.55 -8.53 20.51
N ALA A 355 -37.04 -7.53 21.25
CA ALA A 355 -36.18 -7.76 22.42
C ALA A 355 -36.80 -8.70 23.47
N LYS A 356 -38.12 -8.63 23.66
CA LYS A 356 -38.86 -9.48 24.61
C LYS A 356 -39.08 -10.92 24.12
N SER A 357 -38.84 -11.22 22.84
CA SER A 357 -38.91 -12.58 22.30
C SER A 357 -37.53 -13.26 22.30
N SER A 358 -37.52 -14.60 22.22
CA SER A 358 -36.32 -15.41 22.02
C SER A 358 -36.01 -15.67 20.53
N SER A 359 -36.79 -15.08 19.62
CA SER A 359 -36.65 -15.29 18.19
C SER A 359 -35.39 -14.63 17.64
N ASP A 360 -34.88 -15.22 16.55
CA ASP A 360 -33.77 -14.67 15.79
C ASP A 360 -34.21 -13.37 15.09
N ILE A 361 -33.30 -12.39 15.01
CA ILE A 361 -33.58 -11.06 14.46
C ILE A 361 -32.63 -10.79 13.31
N LEU A 362 -33.16 -10.29 12.20
CA LEU A 362 -32.40 -9.76 11.08
C LEU A 362 -32.52 -8.23 11.06
N ILE A 363 -31.39 -7.55 11.01
CA ILE A 363 -31.30 -6.09 10.90
C ILE A 363 -30.69 -5.74 9.54
N GLU A 364 -31.48 -5.09 8.70
CA GLU A 364 -31.04 -4.64 7.38
C GLU A 364 -30.87 -3.12 7.39
N GLY A 365 -29.77 -2.63 6.83
CA GLY A 365 -29.56 -1.19 6.70
C GLY A 365 -28.17 -0.89 6.17
N GLU A 366 -28.04 0.22 5.43
CA GLU A 366 -26.78 0.62 4.82
C GLU A 366 -25.64 0.78 5.84
N SER A 367 -24.41 0.82 5.34
CA SER A 367 -23.24 1.07 6.19
C SER A 367 -23.37 2.42 6.90
N GLY A 368 -23.05 2.45 8.19
CA GLY A 368 -23.09 3.68 8.98
C GLY A 368 -24.48 4.13 9.46
N THR A 369 -25.55 3.34 9.29
CA THR A 369 -26.91 3.68 9.77
C THR A 369 -27.13 3.51 11.28
N GLY A 370 -26.17 2.91 12.00
CA GLY A 370 -26.25 2.68 13.44
C GLY A 370 -26.75 1.30 13.86
N LYS A 371 -26.61 0.26 13.02
CA LYS A 371 -27.06 -1.11 13.31
C LYS A 371 -26.59 -1.64 14.68
N GLU A 372 -25.36 -1.36 15.06
CA GLU A 372 -24.79 -1.78 16.35
C GLU A 372 -25.57 -1.24 17.57
N LEU A 373 -26.06 0.01 17.51
CA LEU A 373 -26.90 0.59 18.57
C LEU A 373 -28.19 -0.22 18.74
N PHE A 374 -28.84 -0.59 17.63
CA PHE A 374 -30.04 -1.43 17.67
C PHE A 374 -29.75 -2.80 18.27
N VAL A 375 -28.69 -3.46 17.83
CA VAL A 375 -28.31 -4.81 18.32
C VAL A 375 -28.09 -4.80 19.84
N GLN A 376 -27.25 -3.89 20.34
CA GLN A 376 -26.95 -3.81 21.77
C GLN A 376 -28.20 -3.42 22.58
N SER A 377 -29.03 -2.51 22.06
CA SER A 377 -30.28 -2.11 22.69
C SER A 377 -31.27 -3.27 22.81
N ILE A 378 -31.38 -4.10 21.77
CA ILE A 378 -32.23 -5.28 21.75
C ILE A 378 -31.75 -6.31 22.79
N HIS A 379 -30.45 -6.53 22.90
CA HIS A 379 -29.89 -7.41 23.93
C HIS A 379 -30.20 -6.86 25.35
N ASN A 380 -29.96 -5.56 25.57
CA ASN A 380 -30.18 -4.88 26.85
C ASN A 380 -31.64 -4.83 27.29
N ALA A 381 -32.57 -4.81 26.35
CA ALA A 381 -34.01 -4.86 26.62
C ALA A 381 -34.56 -6.30 26.67
N SER A 382 -33.72 -7.31 26.55
CA SER A 382 -34.12 -8.72 26.56
C SER A 382 -34.01 -9.38 27.94
N PRO A 383 -34.67 -10.53 28.16
CA PRO A 383 -34.45 -11.33 29.36
C PRO A 383 -33.00 -11.83 29.55
N ARG A 384 -32.15 -11.68 28.53
CA ARG A 384 -30.73 -12.08 28.52
C ARG A 384 -29.77 -10.90 28.72
N ALA A 385 -30.24 -9.75 29.18
CA ALA A 385 -29.43 -8.53 29.31
C ALA A 385 -28.18 -8.70 30.21
N ASP A 386 -28.26 -9.56 31.24
CA ASP A 386 -27.14 -9.88 32.13
C ASP A 386 -26.28 -11.07 31.63
N ALA A 387 -26.65 -11.68 30.50
CA ALA A 387 -25.96 -12.82 29.92
C ALA A 387 -24.90 -12.39 28.89
N PRO A 388 -24.01 -13.29 28.43
CA PRO A 388 -22.97 -12.93 27.47
C PRO A 388 -23.51 -12.31 26.18
N PHE A 389 -22.88 -11.23 25.72
CA PHE A 389 -23.09 -10.65 24.40
C PHE A 389 -21.80 -10.77 23.59
N ILE A 390 -21.82 -11.57 22.53
CA ILE A 390 -20.65 -11.80 21.67
C ILE A 390 -20.93 -11.25 20.28
N ALA A 391 -20.12 -10.29 19.83
CA ALA A 391 -20.17 -9.75 18.48
C ALA A 391 -19.10 -10.39 17.60
N PHE A 392 -19.48 -10.76 16.37
CA PHE A 392 -18.59 -11.31 15.37
C PHE A 392 -18.87 -10.67 14.01
N ASN A 393 -17.84 -10.11 13.38
CA ASN A 393 -17.95 -9.54 12.03
C ASN A 393 -17.55 -10.59 10.98
N CYS A 394 -18.50 -11.02 10.17
CA CYS A 394 -18.31 -12.06 9.16
C CYS A 394 -17.39 -11.62 8.01
N ALA A 395 -17.18 -10.33 7.78
CA ALA A 395 -16.28 -9.85 6.74
C ALA A 395 -14.78 -9.85 7.16
N ALA A 396 -14.47 -10.07 8.44
CA ALA A 396 -13.13 -9.83 8.97
C ALA A 396 -12.14 -10.99 8.77
N LEU A 397 -12.62 -12.21 8.50
CA LEU A 397 -11.79 -13.44 8.46
C LEU A 397 -12.05 -14.27 7.20
N SER A 398 -11.04 -15.01 6.75
CA SER A 398 -11.19 -16.02 5.70
C SER A 398 -12.05 -17.20 6.16
N GLY A 399 -12.65 -17.94 5.23
CA GLY A 399 -13.63 -19.00 5.55
C GLY A 399 -13.14 -20.05 6.56
N SER A 400 -11.91 -20.54 6.43
CA SER A 400 -11.35 -21.55 7.35
C SER A 400 -11.09 -20.99 8.75
N LEU A 401 -10.63 -19.74 8.86
CA LEU A 401 -10.44 -19.07 10.15
C LEU A 401 -11.78 -18.78 10.81
N MET A 402 -12.74 -18.26 10.05
CA MET A 402 -14.12 -18.03 10.52
C MET A 402 -14.74 -19.29 11.10
N GLU A 403 -14.55 -20.44 10.44
CA GLU A 403 -15.05 -21.71 10.95
C GLU A 403 -14.45 -22.07 12.31
N SER A 404 -13.12 -22.02 12.41
CA SER A 404 -12.42 -22.34 13.65
C SER A 404 -12.76 -21.39 14.81
N GLU A 405 -13.07 -20.13 14.53
CA GLU A 405 -13.50 -19.16 15.53
C GLU A 405 -14.94 -19.39 15.98
N LEU A 406 -15.89 -19.54 15.04
CA LEU A 406 -17.31 -19.68 15.37
C LEU A 406 -17.61 -21.01 16.08
N PHE A 407 -17.07 -22.11 15.54
CA PHE A 407 -17.39 -23.47 15.98
C PHE A 407 -16.37 -24.06 16.95
N GLY A 408 -15.16 -23.50 17.02
CA GLY A 408 -14.07 -24.12 17.77
C GLY A 408 -13.55 -25.37 17.07
N TYR A 409 -12.55 -26.00 17.66
CA TYR A 409 -11.89 -27.18 17.09
C TYR A 409 -11.37 -28.12 18.17
N GLU A 410 -11.28 -29.41 17.84
CA GLU A 410 -10.64 -30.41 18.71
C GLU A 410 -9.12 -30.47 18.48
N GLU A 411 -8.40 -31.02 19.46
CA GLU A 411 -6.97 -31.26 19.31
C GLU A 411 -6.69 -32.07 18.02
N GLY A 412 -5.73 -31.61 17.22
CA GLY A 412 -5.31 -32.32 16.01
C GLY A 412 -6.28 -32.25 14.82
N SER A 413 -7.32 -31.41 14.87
CA SER A 413 -8.31 -31.27 13.79
C SER A 413 -7.74 -30.77 12.45
N PHE A 414 -6.64 -30.00 12.50
CA PHE A 414 -5.88 -29.52 11.33
C PHE A 414 -4.43 -29.21 11.73
N THR A 415 -3.56 -29.06 10.74
CA THR A 415 -2.15 -28.67 10.93
C THR A 415 -2.07 -27.28 11.57
N GLY A 416 -1.72 -27.21 12.86
CA GLY A 416 -1.71 -25.97 13.65
C GLY A 416 -2.77 -25.89 14.76
N ALA A 417 -3.66 -26.89 14.88
CA ALA A 417 -4.60 -26.96 16.00
C ALA A 417 -3.85 -27.08 17.34
N SER A 418 -4.27 -26.26 18.33
CA SER A 418 -3.77 -26.36 19.70
C SER A 418 -3.95 -27.77 20.27
N ARG A 419 -2.97 -28.23 21.06
CA ARG A 419 -3.03 -29.50 21.82
C ARG A 419 -4.15 -29.55 22.87
N LYS A 420 -4.85 -28.44 23.11
CA LYS A 420 -5.99 -28.38 24.03
C LYS A 420 -7.33 -28.21 23.30
N GLY A 421 -7.32 -28.14 21.96
CA GLY A 421 -8.47 -27.66 21.19
C GLY A 421 -8.80 -26.19 21.50
N LYS A 422 -9.90 -25.70 20.93
CA LYS A 422 -10.43 -24.35 21.18
C LYS A 422 -11.96 -24.39 21.22
N HIS A 423 -12.55 -23.73 22.21
CA HIS A 423 -13.99 -23.49 22.26
C HIS A 423 -14.40 -22.43 21.24
N GLY A 424 -15.51 -22.67 20.54
CA GLY A 424 -16.06 -21.71 19.58
C GLY A 424 -16.77 -20.52 20.23
N LEU A 425 -16.96 -19.45 19.46
CA LEU A 425 -17.76 -18.30 19.88
C LEU A 425 -19.22 -18.67 20.18
N PHE A 426 -19.77 -19.66 19.49
CA PHE A 426 -21.11 -20.18 19.81
C PHE A 426 -21.19 -20.80 21.20
N GLU A 427 -20.15 -21.52 21.64
CA GLU A 427 -20.09 -22.05 23.01
C GLU A 427 -19.98 -20.92 24.02
N ALA A 428 -19.12 -19.94 23.73
CA ALA A 428 -18.90 -18.79 24.61
C ALA A 428 -20.15 -17.89 24.74
N ALA A 429 -21.00 -17.84 23.71
CA ALA A 429 -22.25 -17.07 23.70
C ALA A 429 -23.43 -17.83 24.34
N SER A 430 -23.25 -19.11 24.71
CA SER A 430 -24.32 -19.94 25.26
C SER A 430 -24.92 -19.34 26.53
N GLY A 431 -26.25 -19.36 26.64
CA GLY A 431 -27.05 -18.62 27.63
C GLY A 431 -27.31 -17.15 27.27
N GLY A 432 -26.58 -16.60 26.29
CA GLY A 432 -26.56 -15.19 25.93
C GLY A 432 -27.06 -14.88 24.52
N THR A 433 -26.42 -13.90 23.88
CA THR A 433 -26.71 -13.45 22.51
C THR A 433 -25.44 -13.41 21.67
N ILE A 434 -25.51 -13.93 20.45
CA ILE A 434 -24.48 -13.75 19.43
C ILE A 434 -24.97 -12.77 18.36
N PHE A 435 -24.15 -11.76 18.07
CA PHE A 435 -24.34 -10.80 17.00
C PHE A 435 -23.44 -11.16 15.82
N LEU A 436 -24.03 -11.41 14.66
CA LEU A 436 -23.34 -11.69 13.41
C LEU A 436 -23.47 -10.48 12.47
N ASP A 437 -22.43 -9.67 12.37
CA ASP A 437 -22.40 -8.50 11.48
C ASP A 437 -21.95 -8.90 10.07
N GLU A 438 -22.52 -8.22 9.07
CA GLU A 438 -22.34 -8.51 7.64
C GLU A 438 -22.56 -9.98 7.28
N ILE A 439 -23.70 -10.55 7.71
CA ILE A 439 -24.08 -11.94 7.46
C ILE A 439 -24.15 -12.29 5.96
N SER A 440 -24.22 -11.31 5.06
CA SER A 440 -24.15 -11.50 3.61
C SER A 440 -22.80 -12.04 3.13
N GLU A 441 -21.73 -11.85 3.91
CA GLU A 441 -20.35 -12.19 3.53
C GLU A 441 -19.96 -13.65 3.87
N ILE A 442 -20.86 -14.42 4.50
CA ILE A 442 -20.53 -15.80 4.87
C ILE A 442 -20.51 -16.73 3.65
N PRO A 443 -19.46 -17.57 3.50
CA PRO A 443 -19.39 -18.59 2.45
C PRO A 443 -20.57 -19.58 2.46
N MET A 444 -20.94 -20.12 1.29
CA MET A 444 -22.11 -21.00 1.12
C MET A 444 -22.05 -22.30 1.95
N ASP A 445 -20.85 -22.84 2.17
CA ASP A 445 -20.59 -23.99 3.03
C ASP A 445 -20.80 -23.65 4.52
N MET A 446 -20.39 -22.46 4.93
CA MET A 446 -20.63 -21.93 6.27
C MET A 446 -22.11 -21.64 6.53
N GLN A 447 -22.87 -21.20 5.51
CA GLN A 447 -24.32 -21.03 5.60
C GLN A 447 -25.03 -22.34 5.97
N ALA A 448 -24.57 -23.48 5.45
CA ALA A 448 -25.15 -24.78 5.78
C ALA A 448 -24.88 -25.17 7.24
N LYS A 449 -23.69 -24.87 7.77
CA LYS A 449 -23.35 -25.12 9.18
C LYS A 449 -24.15 -24.21 10.11
N LEU A 450 -24.22 -22.91 9.80
CA LEU A 450 -25.01 -21.94 10.56
C LEU A 450 -26.50 -22.32 10.60
N LEU A 451 -27.05 -22.81 9.49
CA LEU A 451 -28.43 -23.29 9.45
C LEU A 451 -28.67 -24.43 10.45
N ARG A 452 -27.72 -25.39 10.57
CA ARG A 452 -27.82 -26.45 11.58
C ARG A 452 -27.80 -25.90 12.99
N VAL A 453 -26.92 -24.95 13.29
CA VAL A 453 -26.90 -24.27 14.61
C VAL A 453 -28.24 -23.64 14.92
N LEU A 454 -28.84 -22.93 13.96
CA LEU A 454 -30.13 -22.28 14.12
C LEU A 454 -31.29 -23.27 14.29
N GLN A 455 -31.24 -24.42 13.63
CA GLN A 455 -32.31 -25.42 13.62
C GLN A 455 -32.23 -26.38 14.81
N GLU A 456 -31.06 -26.99 15.02
CA GLU A 456 -30.81 -28.05 15.99
C GLU A 456 -30.41 -27.49 17.36
N ARG A 457 -29.99 -26.22 17.43
CA ARG A 457 -29.43 -25.60 18.65
C ARG A 457 -28.24 -26.41 19.20
N GLU A 458 -27.47 -26.98 18.29
CA GLU A 458 -26.27 -27.76 18.55
C GLU A 458 -25.15 -27.28 17.63
N ILE A 459 -23.90 -27.42 18.10
CA ILE A 459 -22.70 -27.20 17.28
C ILE A 459 -21.82 -28.43 17.30
N ILE A 460 -20.99 -28.57 16.27
CA ILE A 460 -19.94 -29.60 16.20
C ILE A 460 -18.63 -28.86 15.97
N ARG A 461 -17.63 -29.10 16.81
CA ARG A 461 -16.29 -28.53 16.63
C ARG A 461 -15.63 -29.08 15.38
N VAL A 462 -14.75 -28.31 14.77
CA VAL A 462 -13.94 -28.81 13.64
C VAL A 462 -13.13 -30.02 14.09
N GLY A 463 -13.25 -31.12 13.36
CA GLY A 463 -12.61 -32.41 13.67
C GLY A 463 -13.34 -33.27 14.70
N SER A 464 -14.40 -32.76 15.35
CA SER A 464 -15.24 -33.53 16.26
C SER A 464 -16.42 -34.18 15.55
N VAL A 465 -16.98 -35.21 16.16
CA VAL A 465 -18.26 -35.83 15.78
C VAL A 465 -19.33 -35.69 16.88
N HIS A 466 -18.98 -35.06 18.00
CA HIS A 466 -19.87 -34.92 19.13
C HIS A 466 -20.64 -33.60 19.05
N PRO A 467 -21.99 -33.64 18.97
CA PRO A 467 -22.79 -32.43 19.05
C PRO A 467 -22.79 -31.86 20.47
N ILE A 468 -22.72 -30.53 20.56
CA ILE A 468 -22.73 -29.76 21.80
C ILE A 468 -23.99 -28.90 21.81
N PRO A 469 -24.94 -29.12 22.74
CA PRO A 469 -26.14 -28.30 22.84
C PRO A 469 -25.79 -26.88 23.30
N ILE A 470 -26.41 -25.90 22.67
CA ILE A 470 -26.21 -24.48 22.99
C ILE A 470 -27.55 -23.75 23.10
N ASP A 471 -27.64 -22.80 24.03
CA ASP A 471 -28.81 -21.94 24.16
C ASP A 471 -28.46 -20.50 23.81
N ILE A 472 -28.54 -20.14 22.53
CA ILE A 472 -28.15 -18.81 22.04
C ILE A 472 -29.30 -18.08 21.37
N ARG A 473 -29.35 -16.77 21.59
CA ARG A 473 -30.14 -15.85 20.75
C ARG A 473 -29.26 -15.35 19.62
N ILE A 474 -29.75 -15.34 18.38
CA ILE A 474 -29.01 -14.82 17.24
C ILE A 474 -29.60 -13.48 16.78
N ILE A 475 -28.74 -12.48 16.64
CA ILE A 475 -29.05 -11.23 15.94
C ILE A 475 -28.09 -11.15 14.75
N ALA A 476 -28.61 -11.09 13.54
CA ALA A 476 -27.81 -10.94 12.32
C ALA A 476 -28.01 -9.55 11.72
N ALA A 477 -26.97 -8.96 11.15
CA ALA A 477 -27.07 -7.71 10.41
C ALA A 477 -26.41 -7.80 9.04
N THR A 478 -26.89 -7.01 8.09
CA THR A 478 -26.28 -6.86 6.77
C THR A 478 -26.55 -5.47 6.20
N ASN A 479 -25.67 -5.04 5.30
CA ASN A 479 -25.88 -3.88 4.44
C ASN A 479 -26.50 -4.19 3.07
N MET A 480 -26.73 -5.47 2.74
CA MET A 480 -27.28 -5.92 1.46
C MET A 480 -28.71 -6.45 1.61
N ASP A 481 -29.45 -6.49 0.50
CA ASP A 481 -30.72 -7.22 0.43
C ASP A 481 -30.43 -8.73 0.32
N LEU A 482 -30.64 -9.47 1.42
CA LEU A 482 -30.40 -10.92 1.43
C LEU A 482 -31.30 -11.66 0.45
N TYR A 483 -32.52 -11.18 0.21
CA TYR A 483 -33.45 -11.84 -0.70
C TYR A 483 -32.97 -11.73 -2.16
N GLU A 484 -32.34 -10.61 -2.52
CA GLU A 484 -31.69 -10.47 -3.81
C GLU A 484 -30.44 -11.37 -3.93
N LEU A 485 -29.65 -11.52 -2.86
CA LEU A 485 -28.54 -12.49 -2.83
C LEU A 485 -29.03 -13.94 -2.96
N VAL A 486 -30.21 -14.27 -2.43
CA VAL A 486 -30.84 -15.58 -2.64
C VAL A 486 -31.19 -15.79 -4.12
N ARG A 487 -31.75 -14.77 -4.79
CA ARG A 487 -32.03 -14.84 -6.25
C ARG A 487 -30.76 -15.04 -7.07
N GLN A 488 -29.65 -14.45 -6.64
CA GLN A 488 -28.33 -14.62 -7.23
C GLN A 488 -27.63 -15.95 -6.84
N LYS A 489 -28.27 -16.82 -6.04
CA LYS A 489 -27.71 -18.07 -5.50
C LYS A 489 -26.43 -17.88 -4.66
N LYS A 490 -26.25 -16.69 -4.08
CA LYS A 490 -25.13 -16.37 -3.16
C LYS A 490 -25.51 -16.54 -1.69
N PHE A 491 -26.81 -16.63 -1.40
CA PHE A 491 -27.33 -16.89 -0.07
C PHE A 491 -28.39 -17.99 -0.13
N ARG A 492 -28.45 -18.86 0.88
CA ARG A 492 -29.42 -19.95 0.91
C ARG A 492 -30.80 -19.47 1.35
N LEU A 493 -31.82 -19.91 0.62
CA LEU A 493 -33.22 -19.55 0.88
C LEU A 493 -33.71 -20.05 2.25
N ASP A 494 -33.27 -21.23 2.68
CA ASP A 494 -33.65 -21.83 3.97
C ASP A 494 -33.07 -21.05 5.16
N LEU A 495 -31.81 -20.66 5.08
CA LEU A 495 -31.15 -19.80 6.07
C LEU A 495 -31.81 -18.42 6.13
N TYR A 496 -32.13 -17.83 4.98
CA TYR A 496 -32.83 -16.54 4.93
C TYR A 496 -34.14 -16.58 5.73
N PHE A 497 -35.01 -17.56 5.48
CA PHE A 497 -36.27 -17.67 6.21
C PHE A 497 -36.10 -17.96 7.70
N ARG A 498 -35.01 -18.63 8.11
CA ARG A 498 -34.73 -18.89 9.51
C ARG A 498 -34.26 -17.64 10.26
N LEU A 499 -33.48 -16.78 9.61
CA LEU A 499 -33.03 -15.50 10.18
C LEU A 499 -34.12 -14.42 10.12
N ASN A 500 -34.94 -14.43 9.06
CA ASN A 500 -35.93 -13.39 8.77
C ASN A 500 -37.27 -13.57 9.53
N VAL A 501 -37.20 -13.91 10.83
CA VAL A 501 -38.39 -14.02 11.69
C VAL A 501 -38.86 -12.63 12.14
N PHE A 502 -37.93 -11.83 12.66
CA PHE A 502 -38.13 -10.40 12.90
C PHE A 502 -37.16 -9.62 12.02
N ASN A 503 -37.69 -8.92 11.02
CA ASN A 503 -36.89 -8.05 10.15
C ASN A 503 -37.04 -6.58 10.57
N ILE A 504 -35.91 -5.97 10.92
CA ILE A 504 -35.80 -4.58 11.29
C ILE A 504 -34.99 -3.88 10.19
N LYS A 505 -35.69 -3.18 9.29
CA LYS A 505 -35.07 -2.38 8.24
C LYS A 505 -34.83 -0.96 8.73
N ILE A 506 -33.56 -0.58 8.88
CA ILE A 506 -33.14 0.76 9.32
C ILE A 506 -33.00 1.65 8.08
N PRO A 507 -33.76 2.76 7.98
CA PRO A 507 -33.69 3.66 6.84
C PRO A 507 -32.35 4.39 6.78
N ALA A 508 -31.91 4.67 5.56
CA ALA A 508 -30.76 5.53 5.31
C ALA A 508 -31.04 6.95 5.83
N LEU A 509 -29.99 7.72 6.15
CA LEU A 509 -30.13 9.05 6.73
C LEU A 509 -30.88 10.01 5.79
N ARG A 510 -30.70 9.89 4.47
CA ARG A 510 -31.47 10.64 3.46
C ARG A 510 -32.98 10.40 3.49
N GLU A 511 -33.44 9.24 3.98
CA GLU A 511 -34.87 8.93 4.12
C GLU A 511 -35.46 9.47 5.44
N ARG A 512 -34.60 9.99 6.32
CA ARG A 512 -34.92 10.60 7.61
C ARG A 512 -34.12 11.90 7.79
N ALA A 513 -34.09 12.73 6.76
CA ALA A 513 -33.35 14.00 6.77
C ALA A 513 -33.81 14.95 7.90
N ASP A 514 -35.06 14.79 8.36
CA ASP A 514 -35.61 15.51 9.51
C ASP A 514 -34.89 15.20 10.84
N ASP A 515 -34.17 14.08 10.94
CA ASP A 515 -33.36 13.73 12.13
C ASP A 515 -32.01 14.47 12.16
N ILE A 516 -31.57 15.03 11.03
CA ILE A 516 -30.23 15.63 10.89
C ILE A 516 -29.99 16.79 11.87
N PRO A 517 -30.91 17.76 12.05
CA PRO A 517 -30.70 18.85 13.02
C PRO A 517 -30.48 18.34 14.45
N GLU A 518 -31.25 17.34 14.87
CA GLU A 518 -31.13 16.74 16.20
C GLU A 518 -29.80 15.97 16.36
N LEU A 519 -29.40 15.21 15.35
CA LEU A 519 -28.14 14.48 15.32
C LEU A 519 -26.93 15.42 15.36
N VAL A 520 -26.97 16.52 14.60
CA VAL A 520 -25.93 17.55 14.58
C VAL A 520 -25.77 18.18 15.96
N ALA A 521 -26.88 18.61 16.58
CA ALA A 521 -26.87 19.17 17.93
C ALA A 521 -26.34 18.16 18.97
N PHE A 522 -26.70 16.90 18.83
CA PHE A 522 -26.21 15.81 19.67
C PHE A 522 -24.69 15.66 19.56
N PHE A 523 -24.13 15.58 18.36
CA PHE A 523 -22.68 15.44 18.15
C PHE A 523 -21.89 16.66 18.64
N LEU A 524 -22.36 17.89 18.38
CA LEU A 524 -21.70 19.09 18.90
C LEU A 524 -21.67 19.11 20.43
N LYS A 525 -22.76 18.70 21.08
CA LYS A 525 -22.83 18.59 22.54
C LYS A 525 -21.82 17.60 23.10
N GLN A 526 -21.51 16.51 22.39
CA GLN A 526 -20.46 15.57 22.80
C GLN A 526 -19.05 16.21 22.81
N HIS A 527 -18.84 17.25 22.01
CA HIS A 527 -17.61 18.05 22.00
C HIS A 527 -17.66 19.26 22.95
N GLY A 528 -18.70 19.39 23.77
CA GLY A 528 -18.87 20.54 24.68
C GLY A 528 -19.21 21.85 23.98
N ILE A 529 -19.67 21.79 22.72
CA ILE A 529 -20.01 22.95 21.91
C ILE A 529 -21.53 23.13 21.89
N HIS A 530 -21.96 24.33 22.23
CA HIS A 530 -23.35 24.76 22.21
C HIS A 530 -23.49 25.91 21.21
N THR A 531 -23.50 25.56 19.93
CA THR A 531 -23.60 26.53 18.83
C THR A 531 -24.51 25.97 17.75
N ASP A 532 -25.36 26.81 17.19
CA ASP A 532 -26.19 26.44 16.05
C ASP A 532 -25.43 26.65 14.74
N PHE A 533 -25.76 25.84 13.74
CA PHE A 533 -25.27 26.05 12.39
C PHE A 533 -26.02 27.21 11.71
N PRO A 534 -25.35 27.98 10.83
CA PRO A 534 -26.04 28.86 9.89
C PRO A 534 -27.11 28.10 9.10
N GLN A 535 -28.21 28.77 8.78
CA GLN A 535 -29.35 28.16 8.08
C GLN A 535 -28.92 27.56 6.74
N GLU A 536 -27.97 28.21 6.04
CA GLU A 536 -27.39 27.71 4.79
C GLU A 536 -26.66 26.39 4.99
N THR A 537 -25.86 26.25 6.05
CA THR A 537 -25.14 24.99 6.33
C THR A 537 -26.10 23.87 6.69
N MET A 538 -27.13 24.16 7.48
CA MET A 538 -28.14 23.16 7.83
C MET A 538 -28.93 22.69 6.60
N HIS A 539 -29.27 23.60 5.69
CA HIS A 539 -29.92 23.25 4.43
C HIS A 539 -29.03 22.32 3.58
N ILE A 540 -27.73 22.59 3.50
CA ILE A 540 -26.77 21.71 2.81
C ILE A 540 -26.80 20.30 3.43
N PHE A 541 -26.78 20.19 4.76
CA PHE A 541 -26.85 18.90 5.42
C PHE A 541 -28.15 18.16 5.14
N GLN A 542 -29.29 18.85 5.09
CA GLN A 542 -30.58 18.21 4.79
C GLN A 542 -30.72 17.78 3.32
N CYS A 543 -30.04 18.46 2.39
CA CYS A 543 -30.07 18.11 0.96
C CYS A 543 -29.02 17.07 0.56
N TYR A 544 -27.99 16.85 1.37
CA TYR A 544 -26.95 15.88 1.07
C TYR A 544 -27.43 14.44 1.27
N ASP A 545 -27.05 13.53 0.36
CA ASP A 545 -27.52 12.14 0.38
C ASP A 545 -26.92 11.27 1.51
N TRP A 546 -25.85 11.72 2.16
CA TRP A 546 -25.13 11.01 3.23
C TRP A 546 -24.86 9.53 2.90
N PRO A 547 -24.03 9.21 1.88
CA PRO A 547 -23.71 7.83 1.52
C PRO A 547 -23.06 7.02 2.66
N GLY A 548 -22.36 7.67 3.59
CA GLY A 548 -21.84 7.04 4.81
C GLY A 548 -22.76 7.17 6.03
N ASN A 549 -23.98 7.67 5.85
CA ASN A 549 -25.03 7.82 6.85
C ASN A 549 -24.54 8.55 8.11
N ILE A 550 -24.92 8.09 9.31
CA ILE A 550 -24.58 8.73 10.59
C ILE A 550 -23.07 8.74 10.82
N ARG A 551 -22.33 7.75 10.31
CA ARG A 551 -20.86 7.69 10.44
C ARG A 551 -20.19 8.86 9.70
N GLU A 552 -20.65 9.17 8.49
CA GLU A 552 -20.16 10.32 7.73
C GLU A 552 -20.57 11.64 8.36
N LEU A 553 -21.82 11.77 8.83
CA LEU A 553 -22.28 12.95 9.56
C LEU A 553 -21.43 13.21 10.80
N LYS A 554 -21.17 12.19 11.61
CA LYS A 554 -20.30 12.30 12.80
C LYS A 554 -18.89 12.74 12.43
N ASN A 555 -18.29 12.12 11.41
CA ASN A 555 -16.95 12.49 10.95
C ASN A 555 -16.90 13.93 10.43
N CYS A 556 -17.96 14.40 9.76
CA CYS A 556 -18.08 15.78 9.33
C CYS A 556 -18.11 16.74 10.53
N MET A 557 -18.87 16.41 11.59
CA MET A 557 -18.89 17.22 12.82
C MET A 557 -17.52 17.26 13.50
N GLU A 558 -16.85 16.11 13.65
CA GLU A 558 -15.50 16.02 14.21
C GLU A 558 -14.50 16.87 13.40
N TYR A 559 -14.57 16.81 12.07
CA TYR A 559 -13.74 17.62 11.18
C TYR A 559 -13.94 19.13 11.40
N MET A 560 -15.18 19.60 11.41
CA MET A 560 -15.49 21.02 11.57
C MET A 560 -15.08 21.56 12.94
N VAL A 561 -15.24 20.74 13.99
CA VAL A 561 -14.79 21.08 15.36
C VAL A 561 -13.26 21.19 15.41
N ASN A 562 -12.54 20.27 14.77
CA ASN A 562 -11.07 20.24 14.82
C ASN A 562 -10.41 21.37 14.00
N ILE A 563 -11.00 21.76 12.87
CA ILE A 563 -10.48 22.88 12.07
C ILE A 563 -10.68 24.21 12.81
N GLY A 564 -11.77 24.37 13.56
CA GLY A 564 -11.98 25.54 14.42
C GLY A 564 -12.24 26.85 13.67
N GLU A 565 -12.47 26.80 12.35
CA GLU A 565 -12.72 27.97 11.50
C GLU A 565 -14.21 28.38 11.46
N GLY A 566 -15.05 27.75 12.28
CA GLY A 566 -16.49 28.02 12.39
C GLY A 566 -17.35 27.14 11.46
N PHE A 567 -18.68 27.29 11.57
CA PHE A 567 -19.67 26.38 10.99
C PHE A 567 -20.27 26.83 9.64
N LEU A 568 -19.55 27.65 8.88
CA LEU A 568 -19.98 28.19 7.60
C LEU A 568 -19.87 27.14 6.47
N PRO A 569 -20.67 27.25 5.38
CA PRO A 569 -20.64 26.30 4.26
C PRO A 569 -19.25 26.11 3.63
N GLN A 570 -18.45 27.18 3.58
CA GLN A 570 -17.11 27.17 2.99
C GLN A 570 -16.12 26.28 3.77
N ASN A 571 -16.39 26.00 5.05
CA ASN A 571 -15.54 25.20 5.93
C ASN A 571 -15.95 23.71 5.96
N LEU A 572 -16.96 23.32 5.19
CA LEU A 572 -17.36 21.91 5.05
C LEU A 572 -16.27 21.10 4.34
N PRO A 573 -16.18 19.78 4.62
CA PRO A 573 -15.34 18.89 3.83
C PRO A 573 -15.58 19.03 2.33
N GLU A 574 -14.50 19.05 1.54
CA GLU A 574 -14.55 19.35 0.11
C GLU A 574 -15.54 18.47 -0.68
N HIS A 575 -15.61 17.17 -0.35
CA HIS A 575 -16.52 16.21 -0.99
C HIS A 575 -18.01 16.49 -0.71
N ILE A 576 -18.35 17.16 0.39
CA ILE A 576 -19.71 17.60 0.68
C ILE A 576 -20.00 18.87 -0.13
N ARG A 577 -19.08 19.85 -0.11
CA ARG A 577 -19.22 21.11 -0.88
C ARG A 577 -19.41 20.87 -2.38
N LEU A 578 -18.51 20.10 -3.00
CA LEU A 578 -18.49 19.87 -4.45
C LEU A 578 -19.73 19.12 -4.97
N ARG A 579 -20.31 18.25 -4.13
CA ARG A 579 -21.55 17.54 -4.48
C ARG A 579 -22.80 18.39 -4.29
N THR A 580 -22.76 19.36 -3.38
CA THR A 580 -23.90 20.26 -3.18
C THR A 580 -24.02 21.25 -4.34
N ASP A 581 -22.90 21.76 -4.88
CA ASP A 581 -22.92 22.62 -6.08
C ASP A 581 -23.47 21.92 -7.34
N ALA A 582 -23.35 20.59 -7.41
CA ALA A 582 -23.94 19.78 -8.49
C ALA A 582 -25.43 19.45 -8.28
N GLN A 583 -25.91 19.49 -7.02
CA GLN A 583 -27.30 19.15 -6.63
C GLN A 583 -28.18 20.39 -6.37
N ILE A 584 -27.61 21.61 -6.24
CA ILE A 584 -28.37 22.87 -6.19
C ILE A 584 -28.77 23.28 -7.61
N LYS A 585 -29.66 22.48 -8.23
CA LYS A 585 -30.61 22.93 -9.24
C LYS A 585 -31.98 22.38 -8.85
N GLU A 586 -32.73 23.28 -8.24
CA GLU A 586 -34.15 23.23 -7.81
C GLU A 586 -34.47 22.65 -6.42
N PRO A 587 -35.31 23.35 -5.62
CA PRO A 587 -35.76 22.91 -4.31
C PRO A 587 -36.89 21.88 -4.43
N ARG A 588 -36.83 20.79 -3.65
CA ARG A 588 -37.97 19.87 -3.48
C ARG A 588 -38.99 20.48 -2.50
N PRO A 589 -40.31 20.46 -2.81
CA PRO A 589 -41.33 20.93 -1.89
C PRO A 589 -41.62 19.92 -0.76
N ALA A 590 -41.93 20.46 0.43
CA ALA A 590 -42.30 19.70 1.61
C ALA A 590 -43.76 19.20 1.56
N THR A 591 -43.90 17.88 1.75
CA THR A 591 -45.06 17.09 2.23
C THR A 591 -46.50 17.44 1.81
N ALA A 592 -47.14 16.51 1.09
CA ALA A 592 -48.55 16.19 1.32
C ALA A 592 -48.83 14.69 1.01
N SER A 593 -49.58 14.09 1.94
CA SER A 593 -50.22 12.76 1.97
C SER A 593 -50.43 11.98 0.68
N ALA A 594 -50.08 10.69 0.76
CA ALA A 594 -50.76 9.51 0.21
C ALA A 594 -51.35 9.60 -1.22
N ASP A 595 -50.67 8.97 -2.18
CA ASP A 595 -51.29 7.94 -3.02
C ASP A 595 -50.23 7.07 -3.73
N PHE A 596 -50.38 5.75 -3.62
CA PHE A 596 -49.61 4.77 -4.37
C PHE A 596 -50.01 4.84 -5.84
N ARG A 597 -49.13 5.35 -6.73
CA ARG A 597 -48.99 4.91 -8.14
C ARG A 597 -47.92 5.71 -8.88
N ASN A 598 -47.07 4.94 -9.58
CA ASN A 598 -46.29 5.30 -10.77
C ASN A 598 -45.53 6.64 -10.77
N GLU A 599 -44.20 6.59 -10.69
CA GLU A 599 -43.34 7.41 -11.56
C GLU A 599 -41.88 6.91 -11.49
N LEU A 600 -41.40 6.44 -12.64
CA LEU A 600 -39.99 6.22 -12.95
C LEU A 600 -39.46 7.57 -13.43
N ASP A 601 -38.56 8.19 -12.67
CA ASP A 601 -37.84 9.39 -13.11
C ASP A 601 -36.74 9.00 -14.13
N PRO A 602 -36.51 9.78 -15.20
CA PRO A 602 -35.71 9.36 -16.35
C PRO A 602 -34.21 9.44 -16.06
N MET A 603 -33.56 8.28 -15.99
CA MET A 603 -32.10 8.16 -16.06
C MET A 603 -31.66 8.54 -17.48
N ALA A 604 -30.72 9.49 -17.59
CA ALA A 604 -30.07 9.85 -18.85
C ALA A 604 -29.59 8.60 -19.61
N PHE A 605 -30.29 8.28 -20.70
CA PHE A 605 -30.03 7.11 -21.52
C PHE A 605 -28.81 7.32 -22.43
N PRO A 606 -27.86 6.36 -22.52
CA PRO A 606 -26.78 6.45 -23.49
C PRO A 606 -27.35 6.52 -24.92
N ALA A 607 -26.90 7.50 -25.70
CA ALA A 607 -27.48 7.87 -26.99
C ALA A 607 -27.53 6.70 -28.00
N CYS A 608 -28.74 6.33 -28.39
CA CYS A 608 -29.02 5.45 -29.53
C CYS A 608 -28.98 6.26 -30.84
N ASP A 609 -28.45 5.67 -31.91
CA ASP A 609 -28.56 6.26 -33.24
C ASP A 609 -29.90 5.91 -33.89
N ALA A 610 -30.21 6.54 -35.02
CA ALA A 610 -31.52 6.38 -35.68
C ALA A 610 -31.82 4.92 -36.08
N THR A 611 -30.79 4.15 -36.42
CA THR A 611 -30.92 2.72 -36.77
C THR A 611 -31.19 1.86 -35.55
N ASP A 612 -30.54 2.15 -34.43
CA ASP A 612 -30.78 1.48 -33.15
C ASP A 612 -32.20 1.75 -32.64
N MET A 613 -32.68 2.99 -32.75
CA MET A 613 -34.07 3.34 -32.43
C MET A 613 -35.08 2.62 -33.31
N LEU A 614 -34.79 2.49 -34.61
CA LEU A 614 -35.64 1.74 -35.52
C LEU A 614 -35.68 0.24 -35.19
N LEU A 615 -34.55 -0.36 -34.79
CA LEU A 615 -34.50 -1.75 -34.33
C LEU A 615 -35.33 -1.97 -33.06
N LEU A 616 -35.24 -1.04 -32.09
CA LEU A 616 -36.07 -1.09 -30.89
C LEU A 616 -37.57 -0.96 -31.25
N LYS A 617 -37.95 -0.05 -32.16
CA LYS A 617 -39.35 0.11 -32.64
C LYS A 617 -39.89 -1.17 -33.27
N LEU A 618 -39.11 -1.81 -34.15
CA LEU A 618 -39.51 -3.07 -34.81
C LEU A 618 -39.64 -4.23 -33.81
N LEU A 619 -38.77 -4.30 -32.80
CA LEU A 619 -38.89 -5.28 -31.72
C LEU A 619 -40.14 -5.03 -30.87
N TYR A 620 -40.50 -3.77 -30.65
CA TYR A 620 -41.70 -3.37 -29.90
C TYR A 620 -42.98 -3.73 -30.67
N GLU A 621 -43.05 -3.39 -31.96
CA GLU A 621 -44.15 -3.76 -32.85
C GLU A 621 -44.37 -5.29 -32.90
N ALA A 622 -43.27 -6.05 -33.04
CA ALA A 622 -43.32 -7.51 -33.03
C ALA A 622 -43.80 -8.07 -31.68
N SER A 623 -43.32 -7.50 -30.57
CA SER A 623 -43.74 -7.89 -29.21
C SER A 623 -45.22 -7.62 -28.95
N ASN A 624 -45.75 -6.46 -29.35
CA ASN A 624 -47.17 -6.14 -29.21
C ASN A 624 -48.07 -7.08 -30.02
N ASN A 625 -47.58 -7.54 -31.18
CA ASN A 625 -48.27 -8.51 -32.02
C ASN A 625 -48.04 -9.98 -31.59
N HIS A 626 -47.39 -10.24 -30.44
CA HIS A 626 -47.03 -11.57 -29.95
C HIS A 626 -46.23 -12.41 -30.97
N GLN A 627 -45.42 -11.75 -31.81
CA GLN A 627 -44.59 -12.39 -32.83
C GLN A 627 -43.10 -12.28 -32.49
N HIS A 628 -42.35 -13.35 -32.73
CA HIS A 628 -40.89 -13.31 -32.66
C HIS A 628 -40.31 -12.93 -34.02
N ILE A 629 -39.58 -11.82 -34.07
CA ILE A 629 -38.89 -11.37 -35.28
C ILE A 629 -37.41 -11.78 -35.24
N GLY A 630 -36.96 -12.50 -36.27
CA GLY A 630 -35.57 -12.92 -36.41
C GLY A 630 -34.67 -11.81 -36.96
N ARG A 631 -33.36 -11.90 -36.71
CA ARG A 631 -32.35 -10.92 -37.15
C ARG A 631 -32.38 -10.62 -38.64
N LYS A 632 -32.57 -11.64 -39.49
CA LYS A 632 -32.71 -11.48 -40.94
C LYS A 632 -33.89 -10.57 -41.31
N ARG A 633 -35.05 -10.79 -40.70
CA ARG A 633 -36.26 -10.01 -40.94
C ARG A 633 -36.19 -8.59 -40.35
N LEU A 634 -35.47 -8.41 -39.23
CA LEU A 634 -35.13 -7.08 -38.70
C LEU A 634 -34.23 -6.31 -39.67
N ALA A 635 -33.21 -6.97 -40.25
CA ALA A 635 -32.30 -6.36 -41.21
C ALA A 635 -33.01 -5.95 -42.51
N GLU A 636 -33.92 -6.79 -43.02
CA GLU A 636 -34.77 -6.49 -44.18
C GLU A 636 -35.70 -5.30 -43.90
N ALA A 637 -36.41 -5.29 -42.77
CA ALA A 637 -37.35 -4.23 -42.41
C ALA A 637 -36.66 -2.86 -42.16
N VAL A 638 -35.43 -2.87 -41.63
CA VAL A 638 -34.62 -1.64 -41.52
C VAL A 638 -34.15 -1.18 -42.90
N SER A 639 -33.76 -2.12 -43.77
CA SER A 639 -33.29 -1.82 -45.13
C SER A 639 -34.35 -1.13 -45.97
N GLU A 640 -35.62 -1.49 -45.79
CA GLU A 640 -36.77 -0.86 -46.46
C GLU A 640 -37.06 0.57 -45.97
N ARG A 641 -36.71 0.90 -44.71
CA ARG A 641 -37.09 2.17 -44.07
C ARG A 641 -35.96 3.19 -43.95
N GLN A 642 -34.69 2.77 -43.87
CA GLN A 642 -33.54 3.65 -43.58
C GLN A 642 -32.24 3.32 -44.34
N GLY A 643 -32.31 2.50 -45.39
CA GLY A 643 -31.16 2.10 -46.21
C GLY A 643 -30.51 0.79 -45.76
N TYR A 644 -29.70 0.18 -46.63
CA TYR A 644 -29.26 -1.22 -46.52
C TYR A 644 -28.57 -1.55 -45.19
N LEU A 645 -29.12 -2.52 -44.46
CA LEU A 645 -28.55 -3.11 -43.25
C LEU A 645 -28.35 -4.61 -43.46
N SER A 646 -27.11 -5.08 -43.37
CA SER A 646 -26.82 -6.52 -43.43
C SER A 646 -27.25 -7.24 -42.15
N GLU A 647 -27.56 -8.55 -42.23
CA GLU A 647 -27.89 -9.36 -41.05
C GLU A 647 -26.75 -9.36 -40.00
N GLN A 648 -25.49 -9.28 -40.45
CA GLN A 648 -24.32 -9.23 -39.57
C GLN A 648 -24.21 -7.87 -38.85
N SER A 649 -24.55 -6.77 -39.53
CA SER A 649 -24.64 -5.44 -38.92
C SER A 649 -25.79 -5.35 -37.91
N ALA A 650 -26.94 -5.94 -38.22
CA ALA A 650 -28.07 -6.03 -37.28
C ALA A 650 -27.69 -6.82 -36.02
N ARG A 651 -26.95 -7.92 -36.17
CA ARG A 651 -26.42 -8.68 -35.01
C ARG A 651 -25.51 -7.82 -34.14
N HIS A 652 -24.55 -7.11 -34.73
CA HIS A 652 -23.61 -6.28 -33.97
C HIS A 652 -24.32 -5.16 -33.19
N ARG A 653 -25.33 -4.54 -33.81
CA ARG A 653 -26.17 -3.52 -33.19
C ARG A 653 -27.03 -4.08 -32.05
N LEU A 654 -27.62 -5.26 -32.20
CA LEU A 654 -28.36 -5.92 -31.11
C LEU A 654 -27.45 -6.34 -29.95
N GLU A 655 -26.22 -6.77 -30.21
CA GLU A 655 -25.21 -7.04 -29.17
C GLU A 655 -24.77 -5.77 -28.45
N ARG A 656 -24.72 -4.63 -29.16
CA ARG A 656 -24.49 -3.30 -28.55
C ARG A 656 -25.68 -2.89 -27.68
N LEU A 657 -26.91 -2.95 -28.20
CA LEU A 657 -28.13 -2.64 -27.46
C LEU A 657 -28.29 -3.52 -26.22
N SER A 658 -27.83 -4.77 -26.27
CA SER A 658 -27.83 -5.66 -25.11
C SER A 658 -26.81 -5.24 -24.05
N ARG A 659 -25.62 -4.81 -24.46
CA ARG A 659 -24.61 -4.22 -23.54
C ARG A 659 -25.10 -2.92 -22.89
N LEU A 660 -25.91 -2.14 -23.61
CA LEU A 660 -26.55 -0.93 -23.09
C LEU A 660 -27.80 -1.20 -22.23
N GLY A 661 -28.18 -2.47 -22.05
CA GLY A 661 -29.31 -2.86 -21.22
C GLY A 661 -30.68 -2.76 -21.89
N TYR A 662 -30.77 -2.37 -23.17
CA TYR A 662 -32.05 -2.15 -23.87
C TYR A 662 -32.73 -3.43 -24.38
N VAL A 663 -31.95 -4.49 -24.64
CA VAL A 663 -32.49 -5.78 -25.11
C VAL A 663 -31.80 -6.97 -24.44
N THR A 664 -32.52 -8.09 -24.30
CA THR A 664 -31.94 -9.38 -23.92
C THR A 664 -31.85 -10.33 -25.10
N LEU A 665 -30.69 -10.97 -25.27
CA LEU A 665 -30.42 -11.92 -26.35
C LEU A 665 -30.52 -13.36 -25.83
N ALA A 666 -31.57 -14.10 -26.24
CA ALA A 666 -31.66 -15.52 -25.95
C ALA A 666 -30.92 -16.35 -27.02
N ARG A 667 -30.23 -17.43 -26.61
CA ARG A 667 -29.67 -18.42 -27.56
C ARG A 667 -30.78 -19.39 -27.98
N GLY A 668 -31.09 -19.46 -29.28
CA GLY A 668 -32.09 -20.37 -29.86
C GLY A 668 -33.35 -19.65 -30.38
N ARG A 669 -34.49 -20.35 -30.48
CA ARG A 669 -35.75 -19.80 -31.04
C ARG A 669 -36.41 -18.71 -30.17
N GLY A 670 -35.82 -18.38 -29.01
CA GLY A 670 -36.34 -17.37 -28.07
C GLY A 670 -36.20 -15.91 -28.54
N GLY A 671 -35.41 -15.64 -29.57
CA GLY A 671 -35.31 -14.31 -30.20
C GLY A 671 -34.65 -13.24 -29.33
N THR A 672 -34.77 -11.99 -29.77
CA THR A 672 -34.35 -10.80 -29.02
C THR A 672 -35.58 -10.14 -28.42
N THR A 673 -35.53 -9.80 -27.13
CA THR A 673 -36.66 -9.20 -26.40
C THR A 673 -36.26 -7.85 -25.80
N LEU A 674 -37.20 -6.92 -25.73
CA LEU A 674 -37.01 -5.60 -25.12
C LEU A 674 -36.99 -5.72 -23.59
N THR A 675 -36.08 -4.98 -22.96
CA THR A 675 -36.10 -4.79 -21.50
C THR A 675 -36.99 -3.61 -21.13
N VAL A 676 -37.24 -3.44 -19.82
CA VAL A 676 -37.93 -2.26 -19.28
C VAL A 676 -37.19 -0.96 -19.68
N GLN A 677 -35.86 -1.00 -19.76
CA GLN A 677 -35.04 0.13 -20.21
C GLN A 677 -35.18 0.40 -21.71
N GLY A 678 -35.23 -0.64 -22.56
CA GLY A 678 -35.47 -0.47 -24.00
C GLY A 678 -36.85 0.11 -24.31
N LEU A 679 -37.86 -0.26 -23.51
CA LEU A 679 -39.20 0.32 -23.59
C LEU A 679 -39.25 1.78 -23.14
N ALA A 680 -38.49 2.15 -22.10
CA ALA A 680 -38.38 3.53 -21.65
C ALA A 680 -37.71 4.43 -22.70
N CYS A 681 -36.61 3.95 -23.30
CA CYS A 681 -35.90 4.65 -24.38
C CYS A 681 -36.79 4.92 -25.61
N LEU A 682 -37.68 3.98 -25.97
CA LEU A 682 -38.66 4.19 -27.05
C LEU A 682 -39.72 5.24 -26.73
N ARG A 683 -40.09 5.42 -25.45
CA ARG A 683 -41.09 6.42 -25.04
C ARG A 683 -40.53 7.84 -25.09
N GLU A 684 -39.24 8.02 -24.87
CA GLU A 684 -38.59 9.34 -24.99
C GLU A 684 -38.44 9.80 -26.45
N ASP A 685 -38.36 8.91 -27.44
CA ASP A 685 -38.26 9.25 -28.87
C ASP A 685 -39.62 9.39 -29.59
N MET A 686 -40.72 9.10 -28.89
CA MET A 686 -42.09 9.29 -29.38
C MET A 686 -42.76 10.57 -28.85
N HIS A 687 -42.06 11.31 -27.99
CA HIS A 687 -42.40 12.65 -27.49
C HIS A 687 -41.42 13.67 -28.06
#